data_AF-A0A1V2AVW1-F1
#
_entry.id   AF-A0A1V2AVW1-F1
#
_cell.length_a   1.000
_cell.length_b   1.000
_cell.length_c   1.000
_cell.angle_alpha   90.00
_cell.angle_beta   90.00
_cell.angle_gamma   90.00
#
_symmetry.space_group_name_H-M   'P 1'
#
loop_
_entity.id
_entity.type
_entity.pdbx_description
1 polymer ?
#
loop_
_entity_poly.entity_id
_entity_poly.type
_entity_poly.pdbx_seq_one_letter_code
_entity_poly.pdbx_strand_id
1 'polypeptide(L)'
;MTNNLSAGNNGKLYALIVGITDYASHIPLDGNRVAFPKLSGCISDAEKMMRYLEKDSYYDVDIKFLANQAASKQGIVDAFQEHFSQATENDVVLFYFSGHGAQEYVDNLVFPSETDGKSESIACYYDESNKDNFLLSDKEIRWLINEVGVKSPHIITIFDCCHSSGVTRASMVAEAFGHAVTKGGLYVFKQRPWDNYLFRHFSQAEFLEYGESKLLPETAHIEMCACESNEPALEVNGEGVFTQALLKVLDSSNGQVSYQTIYDRVRQLLRGIYEQKPFVTSVNGAQNSMQTGFLRKPVFTGGESGEVIYNAQLGWVLNVGAIHGLSAADSDIQLVLYDEANPGQKYNAKVALVNTDSSILSIGDSILDTDKVYKAELKGLLSVKLSVHVAPNAALLQDQQVLMNKVITDAVDFVSFVDDENVSDYVIRFNNDYYYITKPHDPYRPLGQFIHIGPGDKWADDIIRQFKHISCWHFIKAIKNQHEATLLPENVLSIGGVVGLTENELTAVKSQDKITVKLTNQDGKWSNKVKIELSNTSEADLYVSVVYLASDFMAFTGFLPIAVYHLEPGEKVRLGIGGKKELEVAMPEMMRWYNVEKLEDHLKFIVSTDQFDVSRFSLNSLPEPPAPMAQDVLMDPKMRGVNRQAAIQFRSAFEVTVPQPAVKGWRVYDVEVDIVNPLFNTINQENLERMLADDVTGEFAVGLYYNIGFDENGATSYTLKPEITVTAQEKAVRGLISDIGLDLANWYARRKRNRYYQSVTKRDPNRLRIVSEGDSWFQHPLVRDIIDHLSKVYAIYCTAAAGDTLSNYLSQDKKQGEYFLDALVEYSPGYFLISGGGNDILGAQFRQFLIDVVNDETKADKRPGKYLKDSFQNKLDGLMEIYKALFMLLKTTQPALQVIVHGYDYPIKLNDPKHGWLGRYMIEKGIADPEDRRLTIRYIMDEFNRKLIDVCKEFENVHYLDVRNIVLYNEADKIDQWYDEIHPNGEGFQQIAMRFIQLISKLEEEKKVVKAELVQ
;
A
#
# COMPACT_ATOMS: atom_id res chain seq x y z
N MET A 1 -3.64 26.30 14.99
CA MET A 1 -5.02 26.78 15.17
C MET A 1 -5.57 26.13 16.42
N THR A 2 -5.88 26.93 17.45
CA THR A 2 -6.45 26.47 18.73
C THR A 2 -7.95 26.24 18.57
N ASN A 3 -8.35 25.01 18.23
CA ASN A 3 -9.75 24.62 18.31
C ASN A 3 -10.09 24.30 19.77
N ASN A 4 -10.85 25.20 20.40
CA ASN A 4 -11.60 24.90 21.61
C ASN A 4 -12.57 23.75 21.30
N LEU A 5 -12.23 22.54 21.76
CA LEU A 5 -13.16 21.42 21.79
C LEU A 5 -14.28 21.75 22.78
N SER A 6 -15.48 21.94 22.24
CA SER A 6 -16.70 22.08 23.04
C SER A 6 -16.91 20.82 23.89
N ALA A 7 -17.01 20.99 25.20
CA ALA A 7 -17.49 19.97 26.13
C ALA A 7 -18.92 19.57 25.75
N GLY A 8 -19.05 18.45 25.05
CA GLY A 8 -20.33 17.95 24.58
C GLY A 8 -20.20 16.56 23.98
N ASN A 9 -20.42 15.55 24.83
CA ASN A 9 -20.74 14.15 24.48
C ASN A 9 -19.59 13.13 24.25
N ASN A 10 -18.54 13.14 25.10
CA ASN A 10 -17.38 12.23 24.96
C ASN A 10 -17.46 10.89 25.75
N GLY A 11 -18.60 10.51 26.33
CA GLY A 11 -18.73 9.28 27.14
C GLY A 11 -18.24 9.44 28.59
N LYS A 12 -18.39 8.40 29.41
CA LYS A 12 -17.91 8.35 30.81
C LYS A 12 -16.61 7.56 30.93
N LEU A 13 -15.81 7.92 31.94
CA LEU A 13 -14.65 7.14 32.39
C LEU A 13 -14.98 6.48 33.74
N TYR A 14 -15.14 5.16 33.76
CA TYR A 14 -15.25 4.39 35.00
C TYR A 14 -13.87 3.87 35.40
N ALA A 15 -13.35 4.33 36.54
CA ALA A 15 -12.05 3.91 37.03
C ALA A 15 -12.15 3.17 38.38
N LEU A 16 -11.49 2.03 38.50
CA LEU A 16 -11.27 1.31 39.76
C LEU A 16 -9.79 1.45 40.11
N ILE A 17 -9.50 2.16 41.18
CA ILE A 17 -8.14 2.48 41.61
C ILE A 17 -7.87 1.78 42.94
N VAL A 18 -6.94 0.84 42.94
CA VAL A 18 -6.65 -0.05 44.07
C VAL A 18 -5.21 0.15 44.55
N GLY A 19 -5.05 0.40 45.85
CA GLY A 19 -3.74 0.52 46.50
C GLY A 19 -3.68 -0.24 47.82
N ILE A 20 -2.73 -1.16 47.96
CA ILE A 20 -2.58 -1.94 49.19
C ILE A 20 -1.15 -1.77 49.71
N THR A 21 -1.04 -1.19 50.89
CA THR A 21 0.24 -0.95 51.57
C THR A 21 0.31 -1.70 52.90
N ASP A 22 -0.82 -1.80 53.59
CA ASP A 22 -0.93 -2.44 54.91
C ASP A 22 -1.03 -3.97 54.81
N TYR A 23 0.05 -4.60 54.34
CA TYR A 23 0.17 -6.04 54.39
C TYR A 23 0.64 -6.52 55.77
N ALA A 24 0.03 -7.60 56.26
CA ALA A 24 0.52 -8.30 57.44
C ALA A 24 1.95 -8.77 57.18
N SER A 25 2.90 -8.42 58.06
CA SER A 25 4.32 -8.77 57.87
C SER A 25 4.56 -10.29 57.81
N HIS A 26 3.62 -11.06 58.38
CA HIS A 26 3.58 -12.50 58.30
C HIS A 26 2.15 -12.97 58.11
N ILE A 27 1.95 -13.92 57.21
CA ILE A 27 0.67 -14.60 57.00
C ILE A 27 0.77 -16.01 57.59
N PRO A 28 -0.07 -16.39 58.57
CA PRO A 28 -0.14 -17.78 59.05
C PRO A 28 -0.78 -18.68 57.98
N LEU A 29 0.02 -19.57 57.40
CA LEU A 29 -0.41 -20.55 56.39
C LEU A 29 0.03 -21.94 56.86
N ASP A 30 -0.92 -22.86 57.00
CA ASP A 30 -0.67 -24.28 57.36
C ASP A 30 0.23 -24.51 58.58
N GLY A 31 0.12 -23.65 59.60
CA GLY A 31 0.93 -23.73 60.82
C GLY A 31 2.33 -23.11 60.71
N ASN A 32 2.70 -22.56 59.54
CA ASN A 32 3.92 -21.78 59.32
C ASN A 32 3.60 -20.28 59.19
N ARG A 33 4.59 -19.43 59.49
CA ARG A 33 4.53 -17.99 59.25
C ARG A 33 5.30 -17.66 57.97
N VAL A 34 4.59 -17.28 56.91
CA VAL A 34 5.21 -16.84 55.65
C VAL A 34 5.46 -15.35 55.71
N ALA A 35 6.70 -14.93 55.50
CA ALA A 35 7.05 -13.51 55.45
C ALA A 35 6.43 -12.85 54.22
N PHE A 36 5.73 -11.74 54.42
CA PHE A 36 5.15 -10.92 53.36
C PHE A 36 5.72 -9.50 53.54
N PRO A 37 6.55 -9.00 52.61
CA PRO A 37 7.17 -7.69 52.75
C PRO A 37 6.13 -6.60 53.00
N LYS A 38 6.47 -5.62 53.84
CA LYS A 38 5.64 -4.42 53.95
C LYS A 38 5.99 -3.50 52.78
N LEU A 39 4.97 -3.07 52.05
CA LEU A 39 5.07 -1.97 51.11
C LEU A 39 4.80 -0.66 51.84
N SER A 40 5.23 0.47 51.28
CA SER A 40 4.93 1.80 51.85
C SER A 40 4.33 2.79 50.84
N GLY A 41 4.40 2.48 49.54
CA GLY A 41 4.10 3.42 48.47
C GLY A 41 2.84 3.17 47.66
N CYS A 42 2.26 1.97 47.73
CA CYS A 42 1.15 1.60 46.84
C CYS A 42 -0.10 2.48 46.94
N ILE A 43 -0.47 2.94 48.14
CA ILE A 43 -1.59 3.90 48.29
C ILE A 43 -1.22 5.25 47.68
N SER A 44 0.02 5.71 47.88
CA SER A 44 0.51 6.97 47.31
C SER A 44 0.46 6.92 45.77
N ASP A 45 0.90 5.80 45.18
CA ASP A 45 0.82 5.55 43.74
C ASP A 45 -0.65 5.62 43.24
N ALA A 46 -1.55 4.93 43.94
CA ALA A 46 -2.98 4.91 43.65
C ALA A 46 -3.63 6.30 43.77
N GLU A 47 -3.31 7.07 44.80
CA GLU A 47 -3.79 8.45 44.99
C GLU A 47 -3.25 9.41 43.92
N LYS A 48 -2.02 9.20 43.43
CA LYS A 48 -1.48 10.01 42.33
C LYS A 48 -2.18 9.71 41.02
N MET A 49 -2.44 8.43 40.71
CA MET A 49 -3.23 8.04 39.55
C MET A 49 -4.65 8.61 39.64
N MET A 50 -5.31 8.49 40.80
CA MET A 50 -6.63 9.08 41.04
C MET A 50 -6.62 10.59 40.78
N ARG A 51 -5.68 11.34 41.37
CA ARG A 51 -5.56 12.79 41.17
C ARG A 51 -5.24 13.20 39.73
N TYR A 52 -4.54 12.35 38.98
CA TYR A 52 -4.31 12.58 37.56
C TYR A 52 -5.64 12.47 36.78
N LEU A 53 -6.44 11.44 37.04
CA LEU A 53 -7.74 11.23 36.39
C LEU A 53 -8.78 12.29 36.79
N GLU A 54 -8.80 12.74 38.05
CA GLU A 54 -9.70 13.81 38.51
C GLU A 54 -9.46 15.16 37.81
N LYS A 55 -8.25 15.38 37.29
CA LYS A 55 -7.91 16.59 36.50
C LYS A 55 -8.35 16.47 35.04
N ASP A 56 -8.80 15.29 34.61
CA ASP A 56 -9.24 15.07 33.25
C ASP A 56 -10.52 15.86 32.95
N SER A 57 -10.45 16.73 31.94
CA SER A 57 -11.61 17.51 31.48
C SER A 57 -12.27 16.93 30.24
N TYR A 58 -11.74 15.81 29.70
CA TYR A 58 -12.23 15.19 28.48
C TYR A 58 -13.40 14.22 28.74
N TYR A 59 -13.41 13.56 29.89
CA TYR A 59 -14.41 12.58 30.32
C TYR A 59 -15.21 13.08 31.52
N ASP A 60 -16.45 12.60 31.67
CA ASP A 60 -17.13 12.58 32.98
C ASP A 60 -16.58 11.39 33.77
N VAL A 61 -15.80 11.68 34.82
CA VAL A 61 -14.96 10.70 35.52
C VAL A 61 -15.66 10.17 36.78
N ASP A 62 -15.82 8.85 36.86
CA ASP A 62 -16.42 8.14 37.99
C ASP A 62 -15.41 7.14 38.58
N ILE A 63 -14.81 7.51 39.71
CA ILE A 63 -13.72 6.76 40.35
C ILE A 63 -14.23 6.01 41.59
N LYS A 64 -13.99 4.70 41.60
CA LYS A 64 -14.06 3.85 42.79
C LYS A 64 -12.64 3.63 43.33
N PHE A 65 -12.37 4.14 44.53
CA PHE A 65 -11.07 3.98 45.19
C PHE A 65 -11.15 2.93 46.30
N LEU A 66 -10.30 1.91 46.26
CA LEU A 66 -10.19 0.86 47.28
C LEU A 66 -8.77 0.85 47.86
N ALA A 67 -8.66 1.17 49.15
CA ALA A 67 -7.39 1.15 49.87
C ALA A 67 -7.40 0.15 51.02
N ASN A 68 -6.28 -0.58 51.19
CA ASN A 68 -6.07 -1.57 52.26
C ASN A 68 -7.31 -2.47 52.48
N GLN A 69 -7.94 -2.44 53.66
CA GLN A 69 -9.06 -3.30 54.03
C GLN A 69 -10.23 -3.27 53.03
N ALA A 70 -10.48 -2.13 52.36
CA ALA A 70 -11.52 -2.04 51.34
C ALA A 70 -11.15 -2.78 50.04
N ALA A 71 -9.85 -2.95 49.76
CA ALA A 71 -9.31 -3.70 48.64
C ALA A 71 -9.22 -5.21 48.94
N SER A 72 -10.29 -5.76 49.53
CA SER A 72 -10.47 -7.21 49.67
C SER A 72 -10.81 -7.84 48.31
N LYS A 73 -10.63 -9.16 48.17
CA LYS A 73 -11.03 -9.88 46.95
C LYS A 73 -12.49 -9.58 46.58
N GLN A 74 -13.40 -9.62 47.56
CA GLN A 74 -14.81 -9.31 47.34
C GLN A 74 -15.02 -7.84 46.95
N GLY A 75 -14.35 -6.88 47.61
CA GLY A 75 -14.48 -5.47 47.26
C GLY A 75 -14.07 -5.14 45.83
N ILE A 76 -13.02 -5.81 45.32
CA ILE A 76 -12.60 -5.68 43.91
C ILE A 76 -13.64 -6.33 42.99
N VAL A 77 -14.13 -7.54 43.31
CA VAL A 77 -15.18 -8.23 42.53
C VAL A 77 -16.46 -7.39 42.45
N ASP A 78 -16.92 -6.85 43.59
CA ASP A 78 -18.10 -5.98 43.67
C ASP A 78 -17.91 -4.74 42.81
N ALA A 79 -16.71 -4.14 42.79
CA ALA A 79 -16.43 -3.01 41.92
C ALA A 79 -16.53 -3.38 40.43
N PHE A 80 -16.05 -4.55 40.00
CA PHE A 80 -16.27 -4.99 38.61
C PHE A 80 -17.76 -5.19 38.29
N GLN A 81 -18.50 -5.83 39.20
CA GLN A 81 -19.90 -6.21 38.98
C GLN A 81 -20.89 -5.04 39.12
N GLU A 82 -20.61 -4.06 39.98
CA GLU A 82 -21.52 -2.95 40.26
C GLU A 82 -21.08 -1.64 39.60
N HIS A 83 -19.77 -1.38 39.49
CA HIS A 83 -19.22 -0.15 38.92
C HIS A 83 -19.01 -0.28 37.41
N PHE A 84 -18.15 -1.22 36.99
CA PHE A 84 -17.80 -1.37 35.56
C PHE A 84 -18.92 -1.92 34.70
N SER A 85 -19.86 -2.67 35.26
CA SER A 85 -21.03 -3.18 34.52
C SER A 85 -21.94 -2.06 33.98
N GLN A 86 -21.77 -0.81 34.45
CA GLN A 86 -22.50 0.35 33.96
C GLN A 86 -21.97 0.88 32.61
N ALA A 87 -20.72 0.55 32.26
CA ALA A 87 -20.06 1.04 31.05
C ALA A 87 -20.69 0.49 29.76
N THR A 88 -20.68 1.30 28.71
CA THR A 88 -21.21 1.00 27.37
C THR A 88 -20.11 1.14 26.30
N GLU A 89 -20.42 0.88 25.03
CA GLU A 89 -19.46 0.94 23.91
C GLU A 89 -18.76 2.31 23.73
N ASN A 90 -19.37 3.38 24.25
CA ASN A 90 -18.84 4.75 24.18
C ASN A 90 -18.00 5.13 25.41
N ASP A 91 -17.95 4.28 26.43
CA ASP A 91 -17.29 4.55 27.70
C ASP A 91 -15.89 3.92 27.76
N VAL A 92 -15.10 4.40 28.71
CA VAL A 92 -13.78 3.89 29.04
C VAL A 92 -13.81 3.26 30.42
N VAL A 93 -13.15 2.11 30.57
CA VAL A 93 -12.97 1.40 31.83
C VAL A 93 -11.47 1.31 32.13
N LEU A 94 -11.07 1.74 33.31
CA LEU A 94 -9.68 1.67 33.77
C LEU A 94 -9.59 0.94 35.11
N PHE A 95 -8.89 -0.19 35.13
CA PHE A 95 -8.51 -0.88 36.36
C PHE A 95 -7.04 -0.62 36.67
N TYR A 96 -6.74 0.02 37.80
CA TYR A 96 -5.39 0.27 38.28
C TYR A 96 -5.18 -0.47 39.61
N PHE A 97 -4.08 -1.24 39.70
CA PHE A 97 -3.68 -1.95 40.90
C PHE A 97 -2.22 -1.67 41.23
N SER A 98 -1.95 -1.24 42.48
CA SER A 98 -0.61 -1.18 43.06
C SER A 98 -0.59 -1.96 44.37
N GLY A 99 0.29 -2.96 44.44
CA GLY A 99 0.35 -3.89 45.57
C GLY A 99 1.26 -5.08 45.29
N HIS A 100 1.14 -6.13 46.10
CA HIS A 100 1.85 -7.38 45.88
C HIS A 100 1.18 -8.24 44.80
N GLY A 101 1.98 -8.80 43.90
CA GLY A 101 1.59 -10.00 43.18
C GLY A 101 2.11 -11.27 43.85
N ALA A 102 1.47 -12.38 43.53
CA ALA A 102 1.61 -13.69 44.14
C ALA A 102 1.40 -14.78 43.10
N GLN A 103 1.79 -16.00 43.44
CA GLN A 103 1.55 -17.19 42.62
C GLN A 103 0.84 -18.25 43.44
N GLU A 104 -0.03 -19.04 42.82
CA GLU A 104 -0.61 -20.24 43.45
C GLU A 104 -0.44 -21.47 42.55
N TYR A 105 -0.34 -22.65 43.14
CA TYR A 105 -0.34 -23.90 42.36
C TYR A 105 -1.70 -24.12 41.69
N VAL A 106 -1.69 -24.69 40.50
CA VAL A 106 -2.90 -25.07 39.76
C VAL A 106 -2.73 -26.42 39.07
N ASP A 107 -3.85 -27.06 38.74
CA ASP A 107 -3.85 -28.25 37.92
C ASP A 107 -3.66 -27.86 36.45
N ASN A 108 -2.49 -28.17 35.89
CA ASN A 108 -2.13 -27.87 34.50
C ASN A 108 -2.89 -28.71 33.47
N LEU A 109 -3.62 -29.76 33.88
CA LEU A 109 -4.56 -30.43 32.99
C LEU A 109 -5.81 -29.58 32.77
N VAL A 110 -6.26 -28.87 33.81
CA VAL A 110 -7.44 -28.00 33.76
C VAL A 110 -7.09 -26.64 33.15
N PHE A 111 -5.93 -26.09 33.50
CA PHE A 111 -5.39 -24.85 32.95
C PHE A 111 -4.11 -25.16 32.16
N PRO A 112 -4.22 -25.68 30.92
CA PRO A 112 -3.07 -26.05 30.11
C PRO A 112 -2.23 -24.84 29.68
N SER A 113 -2.73 -23.61 29.86
CA SER A 113 -1.94 -22.39 29.72
C SER A 113 -0.86 -22.24 30.80
N GLU A 114 -1.03 -22.87 31.97
CA GLU A 114 -0.14 -22.79 33.13
C GLU A 114 0.87 -23.93 33.13
N THR A 115 1.83 -23.88 32.21
CA THR A 115 2.74 -25.00 31.94
C THR A 115 3.65 -25.39 33.11
N ASP A 116 3.94 -24.45 34.02
CA ASP A 116 4.72 -24.69 35.24
C ASP A 116 3.86 -25.13 36.45
N GLY A 117 2.55 -25.30 36.23
CA GLY A 117 1.58 -25.65 37.25
C GLY A 117 1.33 -24.54 38.27
N LYS A 118 1.58 -23.28 37.92
CA LYS A 118 1.31 -22.12 38.78
C LYS A 118 0.49 -21.07 38.03
N SER A 119 -0.41 -20.39 38.74
CA SER A 119 -1.18 -19.25 38.22
C SER A 119 -0.78 -17.97 38.93
N GLU A 120 -0.61 -16.92 38.13
CA GLU A 120 -0.29 -15.57 38.60
C GLU A 120 -1.53 -14.94 39.26
N SER A 121 -1.34 -14.20 40.35
CA SER A 121 -2.41 -13.61 41.14
C SER A 121 -2.02 -12.25 41.70
N ILE A 122 -2.99 -11.36 41.90
CA ILE A 122 -2.79 -10.21 42.78
C ILE A 122 -3.16 -10.58 44.22
N ALA A 123 -2.36 -10.14 45.17
CA ALA A 123 -2.63 -10.31 46.59
C ALA A 123 -3.55 -9.18 47.08
N CYS A 124 -4.83 -9.48 47.23
CA CYS A 124 -5.79 -8.56 47.84
C CYS A 124 -5.52 -8.45 49.35
N TYR A 125 -6.22 -7.55 50.03
CA TYR A 125 -6.04 -7.36 51.46
C TYR A 125 -6.33 -8.65 52.25
N TYR A 126 -5.33 -9.08 53.02
CA TYR A 126 -5.39 -10.25 53.88
C TYR A 126 -5.81 -9.87 55.31
N ASP A 127 -6.77 -10.60 55.84
CA ASP A 127 -7.01 -10.71 57.27
C ASP A 127 -7.34 -12.17 57.65
N GLU A 128 -7.40 -12.46 58.95
CA GLU A 128 -7.65 -13.81 59.44
C GLU A 128 -9.00 -14.38 58.95
N SER A 129 -9.98 -13.51 58.63
CA SER A 129 -11.32 -13.92 58.20
C SER A 129 -11.36 -14.39 56.75
N ASN A 130 -10.38 -13.99 55.92
CA ASN A 130 -10.31 -14.32 54.49
C ASN A 130 -9.06 -15.13 54.12
N LYS A 131 -8.43 -15.78 55.10
CA LYS A 131 -7.12 -16.43 54.97
C LYS A 131 -6.94 -17.42 53.81
N ASP A 132 -8.04 -18.04 53.36
CA ASP A 132 -8.05 -19.03 52.29
C ASP A 132 -8.63 -18.49 50.96
N ASN A 133 -8.93 -17.18 50.89
CA ASN A 133 -9.61 -16.56 49.74
C ASN A 133 -9.31 -15.05 49.56
N PHE A 134 -8.03 -14.67 49.61
CA PHE A 134 -7.59 -13.27 49.40
C PHE A 134 -6.78 -13.07 48.10
N LEU A 135 -6.51 -14.15 47.36
CA LEU A 135 -5.88 -14.07 46.04
C LEU A 135 -6.93 -13.91 44.95
N LEU A 136 -6.69 -12.98 44.03
CA LEU A 136 -7.47 -12.86 42.80
C LEU A 136 -6.56 -13.26 41.64
N SER A 137 -6.83 -14.42 41.05
CA SER A 137 -5.96 -14.98 40.00
C SER A 137 -6.17 -14.29 38.66
N ASP A 138 -5.18 -14.36 37.77
CA ASP A 138 -5.28 -13.86 36.41
C ASP A 138 -6.48 -14.46 35.66
N LYS A 139 -6.83 -15.74 35.92
CA LYS A 139 -8.03 -16.41 35.39
C LYS A 139 -9.32 -15.77 35.91
N GLU A 140 -9.37 -15.38 37.18
CA GLU A 140 -10.52 -14.65 37.75
C GLU A 140 -10.59 -13.22 37.24
N ILE A 141 -9.46 -12.53 37.07
CA ILE A 141 -9.40 -11.19 36.47
C ILE A 141 -9.88 -11.25 35.03
N ARG A 142 -9.43 -12.24 34.24
CA ARG A 142 -9.89 -12.50 32.87
C ARG A 142 -11.40 -12.72 32.81
N TRP A 143 -11.94 -13.50 33.75
CA TRP A 143 -13.40 -13.68 33.88
C TRP A 143 -14.12 -12.35 34.12
N LEU A 144 -13.64 -11.53 35.07
CA LEU A 144 -14.24 -10.23 35.39
C LEU A 144 -14.16 -9.23 34.23
N ILE A 145 -13.01 -9.17 33.54
CA ILE A 145 -12.85 -8.33 32.34
C ILE A 145 -13.82 -8.78 31.24
N ASN A 146 -14.05 -10.09 31.10
CA ASN A 146 -15.00 -10.61 30.12
C ASN A 146 -16.43 -10.13 30.37
N GLU A 147 -16.88 -10.20 31.62
CA GLU A 147 -18.21 -9.72 32.03
C GLU A 147 -18.41 -8.24 31.67
N VAL A 148 -17.37 -7.40 31.85
CA VAL A 148 -17.38 -5.99 31.43
C VAL A 148 -17.35 -5.85 29.90
N GLY A 149 -16.58 -6.70 29.24
CA GLY A 149 -16.39 -6.76 27.79
C GLY A 149 -17.63 -7.00 26.97
N VAL A 150 -18.68 -7.60 27.55
CA VAL A 150 -19.95 -7.88 26.88
C VAL A 150 -20.56 -6.63 26.23
N LYS A 151 -20.37 -5.45 26.85
CA LYS A 151 -20.86 -4.15 26.35
C LYS A 151 -19.87 -3.40 25.46
N SER A 152 -18.73 -4.02 25.16
CA SER A 152 -17.64 -3.48 24.32
C SER A 152 -17.09 -2.09 24.72
N PRO A 153 -16.94 -1.73 26.02
CA PRO A 153 -16.25 -0.50 26.40
C PRO A 153 -14.76 -0.57 26.04
N HIS A 154 -14.07 0.58 26.08
CA HIS A 154 -12.60 0.60 25.97
C HIS A 154 -11.96 0.23 27.31
N ILE A 155 -11.40 -0.96 27.43
CA ILE A 155 -10.88 -1.47 28.72
C ILE A 155 -9.36 -1.32 28.78
N ILE A 156 -8.88 -0.86 29.94
CA ILE A 156 -7.46 -0.68 30.25
C ILE A 156 -7.18 -1.28 31.63
N THR A 157 -6.12 -2.07 31.75
CA THR A 157 -5.61 -2.59 33.01
C THR A 157 -4.18 -2.08 33.23
N ILE A 158 -3.87 -1.67 34.45
CA ILE A 158 -2.55 -1.18 34.86
C ILE A 158 -2.15 -1.88 36.16
N PHE A 159 -1.10 -2.69 36.09
CA PHE A 159 -0.58 -3.48 37.20
C PHE A 159 0.80 -3.00 37.60
N ASP A 160 0.89 -2.31 38.75
CA ASP A 160 2.14 -1.98 39.43
C ASP A 160 2.44 -3.00 40.54
N CYS A 161 2.72 -4.23 40.11
CA CYS A 161 3.04 -5.39 40.95
C CYS A 161 3.97 -6.37 40.23
N CYS A 162 4.63 -7.28 40.98
CA CYS A 162 5.43 -8.37 40.39
C CYS A 162 4.57 -9.58 40.03
N HIS A 163 5.02 -10.42 39.09
CA HIS A 163 4.41 -11.73 38.85
C HIS A 163 5.01 -12.81 39.78
N SER A 164 6.34 -12.91 39.88
CA SER A 164 7.04 -13.89 40.73
C SER A 164 8.14 -13.25 41.58
N SER A 165 8.34 -13.67 42.83
CA SER A 165 9.53 -13.26 43.60
C SER A 165 10.25 -14.44 44.26
N GLY A 166 11.58 -14.47 44.11
CA GLY A 166 12.46 -15.46 44.72
C GLY A 166 13.28 -14.85 45.85
N VAL A 167 13.53 -15.61 46.91
CA VAL A 167 14.23 -15.19 48.15
C VAL A 167 15.62 -14.58 47.89
N THR A 168 16.36 -15.12 46.91
CA THR A 168 17.70 -14.63 46.56
C THR A 168 17.67 -13.22 45.96
N ARG A 169 16.58 -12.84 45.26
CA ARG A 169 16.48 -11.58 44.50
C ARG A 169 16.17 -10.38 45.39
N ALA A 170 15.30 -10.55 46.39
CA ALA A 170 14.99 -9.49 47.36
C ALA A 170 16.23 -9.06 48.17
N SER A 171 17.13 -10.00 48.47
CA SER A 171 18.41 -9.73 49.15
C SER A 171 19.36 -8.87 48.30
N MET A 172 19.49 -9.16 47.00
CA MET A 172 20.38 -8.44 46.10
C MET A 172 19.90 -7.00 45.82
N VAL A 173 18.58 -6.81 45.66
CA VAL A 173 17.97 -5.49 45.46
C VAL A 173 18.14 -4.59 46.69
N ALA A 174 17.97 -5.16 47.89
CA ALA A 174 18.18 -4.44 49.14
C ALA A 174 19.66 -4.02 49.34
N GLU A 175 20.62 -4.88 48.98
CA GLU A 175 22.05 -4.54 49.01
C GLU A 175 22.43 -3.45 47.99
N ALA A 176 21.81 -3.44 46.81
CA ALA A 176 22.13 -2.49 45.73
C ALA A 176 21.54 -1.09 45.95
N PHE A 177 20.35 -0.97 46.56
CA PHE A 177 19.60 0.30 46.59
C PHE A 177 19.19 0.81 47.98
N GLY A 178 19.48 0.08 49.07
CA GLY A 178 19.35 0.51 50.48
C GLY A 178 17.93 0.81 51.00
N HIS A 179 17.00 1.23 50.13
CA HIS A 179 15.61 1.62 50.40
C HIS A 179 14.64 1.09 49.32
N ALA A 180 15.06 0.12 48.50
CA ALA A 180 14.20 -0.50 47.48
C ALA A 180 13.49 -1.74 48.03
N VAL A 181 12.20 -1.88 47.74
CA VAL A 181 11.36 -3.03 48.12
C VAL A 181 10.73 -3.64 46.87
N THR A 182 10.73 -4.97 46.76
CA THR A 182 10.09 -5.68 45.65
C THR A 182 8.59 -5.86 45.90
N LYS A 183 7.74 -5.53 44.92
CA LYS A 183 6.28 -5.68 44.99
C LYS A 183 5.79 -7.12 44.70
N GLY A 184 6.52 -8.14 45.16
CA GLY A 184 6.20 -9.56 44.93
C GLY A 184 6.28 -10.39 46.22
N GLY A 185 5.38 -11.37 46.36
CA GLY A 185 5.35 -12.32 47.48
C GLY A 185 6.38 -13.44 47.31
N LEU A 186 7.13 -13.75 48.37
CA LEU A 186 8.25 -14.72 48.38
C LEU A 186 7.81 -16.20 48.38
N TYR A 187 6.52 -16.47 48.14
CA TYR A 187 5.87 -17.75 48.37
C TYR A 187 4.88 -18.09 47.27
N VAL A 188 4.90 -19.35 46.81
CA VAL A 188 3.88 -19.92 45.94
C VAL A 188 2.81 -20.57 46.82
N PHE A 189 1.60 -20.04 46.76
CA PHE A 189 0.44 -20.51 47.51
C PHE A 189 -0.04 -21.88 47.03
N LYS A 190 -0.69 -22.64 47.92
CA LYS A 190 -1.30 -23.92 47.54
C LYS A 190 -2.47 -23.69 46.59
N GLN A 191 -2.77 -24.72 45.80
CA GLN A 191 -3.95 -24.74 44.96
C GLN A 191 -5.22 -24.54 45.78
N ARG A 192 -6.01 -23.54 45.41
CA ARG A 192 -7.30 -23.28 46.03
C ARG A 192 -8.34 -24.36 45.71
N PRO A 193 -9.32 -24.60 46.59
CA PRO A 193 -10.49 -25.40 46.27
C PRO A 193 -11.24 -24.84 45.05
N TRP A 194 -11.81 -25.71 44.21
CA TRP A 194 -12.52 -25.30 42.99
C TRP A 194 -13.69 -24.33 43.29
N ASP A 195 -14.40 -24.54 44.40
CA ASP A 195 -15.52 -23.70 44.84
C ASP A 195 -15.13 -22.24 45.18
N ASN A 196 -13.83 -21.95 45.28
CA ASN A 196 -13.32 -20.61 45.56
C ASN A 196 -13.04 -19.79 44.28
N TYR A 197 -13.15 -20.40 43.08
CA TYR A 197 -13.08 -19.65 41.82
C TYR A 197 -14.40 -18.92 41.52
N LEU A 198 -14.32 -17.72 40.93
CA LEU A 198 -15.50 -16.97 40.49
C LEU A 198 -16.33 -17.71 39.42
N PHE A 199 -15.67 -18.49 38.57
CA PHE A 199 -16.27 -19.25 37.48
C PHE A 199 -16.65 -20.70 37.87
N ARG A 200 -16.76 -21.01 39.17
CA ARG A 200 -17.08 -22.35 39.72
C ARG A 200 -18.38 -22.99 39.22
N HIS A 201 -19.22 -22.25 38.51
CA HIS A 201 -20.42 -22.80 37.88
C HIS A 201 -20.07 -23.77 36.73
N PHE A 202 -18.87 -23.66 36.17
CA PHE A 202 -18.26 -24.70 35.36
C PHE A 202 -17.55 -25.72 36.23
N SER A 203 -17.61 -26.99 35.85
CA SER A 203 -16.86 -28.08 36.44
C SER A 203 -15.47 -28.21 35.81
N GLN A 204 -14.53 -28.85 36.52
CA GLN A 204 -13.22 -29.19 35.95
C GLN A 204 -13.32 -30.08 34.71
N ALA A 205 -14.33 -30.96 34.65
CA ALA A 205 -14.59 -31.81 33.49
C ALA A 205 -14.96 -31.00 32.25
N GLU A 206 -15.72 -29.92 32.41
CA GLU A 206 -16.05 -29.01 31.30
C GLU A 206 -14.82 -28.25 30.80
N PHE A 207 -13.91 -27.84 31.68
CA PHE A 207 -12.63 -27.25 31.27
C PHE A 207 -11.78 -28.22 30.45
N LEU A 208 -11.75 -29.50 30.83
CA LEU A 208 -11.06 -30.56 30.08
C LEU A 208 -11.73 -30.87 28.73
N GLU A 209 -13.07 -30.81 28.66
CA GLU A 209 -13.82 -31.11 27.44
C GLU A 209 -13.81 -29.96 26.43
N TYR A 210 -14.04 -28.73 26.89
CA TYR A 210 -14.26 -27.56 26.03
C TYR A 210 -13.03 -26.67 25.87
N GLY A 211 -12.06 -26.80 26.78
CA GLY A 211 -10.85 -26.00 26.82
C GLY A 211 -11.03 -24.64 27.50
N GLU A 212 -9.97 -24.21 28.18
CA GLU A 212 -9.91 -22.95 28.93
C GLU A 212 -10.31 -21.73 28.09
N SER A 213 -9.80 -21.61 26.87
CA SER A 213 -10.05 -20.43 26.01
C SER A 213 -11.52 -20.25 25.63
N LYS A 214 -12.30 -21.33 25.62
CA LYS A 214 -13.74 -21.29 25.32
C LYS A 214 -14.56 -20.90 26.54
N LEU A 215 -14.17 -21.38 27.73
CA LEU A 215 -14.90 -21.11 28.98
C LEU A 215 -14.50 -19.79 29.64
N LEU A 216 -13.25 -19.36 29.44
CA LEU A 216 -12.72 -18.07 29.84
C LEU A 216 -12.24 -17.32 28.58
N PRO A 217 -13.12 -16.70 27.78
CA PRO A 217 -12.66 -15.96 26.60
C PRO A 217 -11.83 -14.73 27.00
N GLU A 218 -10.80 -14.38 26.22
CA GLU A 218 -10.13 -13.07 26.37
C GLU A 218 -10.99 -11.97 25.76
N THR A 219 -11.13 -10.85 26.45
CA THR A 219 -11.79 -9.64 25.94
C THR A 219 -10.74 -8.65 25.45
N ALA A 220 -11.05 -7.90 24.41
CA ALA A 220 -10.14 -6.88 23.86
C ALA A 220 -9.90 -5.77 24.88
N HIS A 221 -8.64 -5.58 25.31
CA HIS A 221 -8.24 -4.54 26.26
C HIS A 221 -6.77 -4.16 26.07
N ILE A 222 -6.37 -3.03 26.66
CA ILE A 222 -4.96 -2.65 26.82
C ILE A 222 -4.50 -3.08 28.21
N GLU A 223 -3.35 -3.76 28.28
CA GLU A 223 -2.72 -4.13 29.54
C GLU A 223 -1.36 -3.44 29.67
N MET A 224 -1.12 -2.82 30.83
CA MET A 224 0.17 -2.24 31.20
C MET A 224 0.67 -2.90 32.47
N CYS A 225 1.87 -3.45 32.42
CA CYS A 225 2.49 -4.10 33.55
C CYS A 225 3.83 -3.45 33.89
N ALA A 226 4.10 -3.35 35.19
CA ALA A 226 5.31 -2.74 35.71
C ALA A 226 6.60 -3.46 35.29
N CYS A 227 6.58 -4.79 35.16
CA CYS A 227 7.77 -5.58 34.86
C CYS A 227 7.42 -6.80 33.99
N GLU A 228 8.41 -7.35 33.30
CA GLU A 228 8.29 -8.67 32.69
C GLU A 228 8.18 -9.76 33.78
N SER A 229 7.73 -10.94 33.38
CA SER A 229 7.38 -12.02 34.30
C SER A 229 8.56 -12.51 35.17
N ASN A 230 9.79 -12.37 34.67
CA ASN A 230 11.04 -12.79 35.30
C ASN A 230 11.73 -11.68 36.11
N GLU A 231 11.15 -10.47 36.15
CA GLU A 231 11.75 -9.28 36.76
C GLU A 231 10.92 -8.78 37.96
N PRO A 232 11.55 -8.08 38.93
CA PRO A 232 10.82 -7.46 40.01
C PRO A 232 10.29 -6.07 39.64
N ALA A 233 9.02 -5.80 39.95
CA ALA A 233 8.52 -4.45 40.13
C ALA A 233 9.02 -3.85 41.46
N LEU A 234 9.53 -2.62 41.41
CA LEU A 234 10.20 -1.97 42.53
C LEU A 234 9.43 -0.78 43.10
N GLU A 235 9.47 -0.66 44.42
CA GLU A 235 9.17 0.56 45.16
C GLU A 235 10.48 1.17 45.67
N VAL A 236 10.73 2.45 45.37
CA VAL A 236 11.93 3.18 45.83
C VAL A 236 11.48 4.44 46.55
N ASN A 237 11.95 4.64 47.78
CA ASN A 237 11.60 5.79 48.62
C ASN A 237 10.08 5.99 48.81
N GLY A 238 9.32 4.90 48.90
CA GLY A 238 7.86 4.98 49.09
C GLY A 238 7.06 5.27 47.82
N GLU A 239 7.64 5.06 46.63
CA GLU A 239 6.95 5.25 45.34
C GLU A 239 7.24 4.09 44.38
N GLY A 240 6.21 3.64 43.64
CA GLY A 240 6.35 2.68 42.56
C GLY A 240 7.10 3.28 41.38
N VAL A 241 8.22 2.67 40.99
CA VAL A 241 9.08 3.16 39.90
C VAL A 241 8.30 3.25 38.59
N PHE A 242 7.46 2.24 38.30
CA PHE A 242 6.62 2.23 37.11
C PHE A 242 5.55 3.33 37.13
N THR A 243 4.77 3.43 38.21
CA THR A 243 3.73 4.46 38.31
C THR A 243 4.31 5.87 38.21
N GLN A 244 5.47 6.12 38.84
CA GLN A 244 6.14 7.41 38.75
C GLN A 244 6.54 7.75 37.30
N ALA A 245 7.15 6.80 36.58
CA ALA A 245 7.53 7.00 35.19
C ALA A 245 6.30 7.18 34.28
N LEU A 246 5.25 6.36 34.47
CA LEU A 246 4.00 6.45 33.72
C LEU A 246 3.34 7.83 33.89
N LEU A 247 3.19 8.31 35.13
CA LEU A 247 2.59 9.61 35.40
C LEU A 247 3.42 10.76 34.83
N LYS A 248 4.75 10.68 34.88
CA LYS A 248 5.63 11.67 34.23
C LYS A 248 5.38 11.74 32.72
N VAL A 249 5.17 10.60 32.06
CA VAL A 249 4.85 10.54 30.62
C VAL A 249 3.45 11.11 30.32
N LEU A 250 2.47 10.79 31.16
CA LEU A 250 1.10 11.26 31.01
C LEU A 250 0.99 12.77 31.26
N ASP A 251 1.61 13.29 32.31
CA ASP A 251 1.63 14.73 32.64
C ASP A 251 2.32 15.55 31.55
N SER A 252 3.49 15.09 31.06
CA SER A 252 4.24 15.80 30.00
C SER A 252 3.53 15.82 28.64
N SER A 253 2.54 14.95 28.43
CA SER A 253 1.74 14.88 27.20
C SER A 253 0.30 15.38 27.37
N ASN A 254 -0.07 15.85 28.57
CA ASN A 254 -1.45 16.17 28.93
C ASN A 254 -2.44 15.02 28.62
N GLY A 255 -1.97 13.78 28.73
CA GLY A 255 -2.70 12.57 28.38
C GLY A 255 -2.99 12.36 26.89
N GLN A 256 -2.49 13.21 25.99
CA GLN A 256 -2.68 13.09 24.54
C GLN A 256 -1.54 12.31 23.88
N VAL A 257 -1.31 11.10 24.39
CA VAL A 257 -0.21 10.23 24.00
C VAL A 257 -0.74 8.85 23.65
N SER A 258 -0.19 8.19 22.62
CA SER A 258 -0.60 6.83 22.27
C SER A 258 -0.06 5.81 23.28
N TYR A 259 -0.72 4.66 23.37
CA TYR A 259 -0.25 3.56 24.22
C TYR A 259 1.16 3.08 23.85
N GLN A 260 1.48 3.08 22.56
CA GLN A 260 2.82 2.81 22.07
C GLN A 260 3.83 3.84 22.60
N THR A 261 3.52 5.14 22.49
CA THR A 261 4.42 6.18 22.99
C THR A 261 4.56 6.15 24.51
N ILE A 262 3.52 5.75 25.25
CA ILE A 262 3.62 5.49 26.70
C ILE A 262 4.66 4.40 26.96
N TYR A 263 4.53 3.25 26.30
CA TYR A 263 5.48 2.16 26.42
C TYR A 263 6.91 2.61 26.13
N ASP A 264 7.13 3.29 25.00
CA ASP A 264 8.45 3.73 24.57
C ASP A 264 9.10 4.68 25.60
N ARG A 265 8.35 5.69 26.07
CA ARG A 265 8.87 6.71 27.00
C ARG A 265 9.11 6.16 28.39
N VAL A 266 8.17 5.39 28.93
CA VAL A 266 8.33 4.77 30.26
C VAL A 266 9.57 3.87 30.25
N ARG A 267 9.74 3.08 29.19
CA ARG A 267 10.89 2.19 29.07
C ARG A 267 12.21 2.95 28.94
N GLN A 268 12.24 4.05 28.19
CA GLN A 268 13.42 4.92 28.10
C GLN A 268 13.77 5.59 29.43
N LEU A 269 12.78 5.98 30.23
CA LEU A 269 13.03 6.57 31.56
C LEU A 269 13.66 5.56 32.53
N LEU A 270 13.32 4.27 32.43
CA LEU A 270 13.83 3.24 33.34
C LEU A 270 15.13 2.57 32.85
N ARG A 271 15.41 2.62 31.54
CA ARG A 271 16.56 1.95 30.91
C ARG A 271 17.89 2.32 31.58
N GLY A 272 18.62 1.29 32.02
CA GLY A 272 19.95 1.43 32.62
C GLY A 272 19.97 1.93 34.07
N ILE A 273 18.79 2.25 34.65
CA ILE A 273 18.64 2.63 36.05
C ILE A 273 18.11 1.45 36.87
N TYR A 274 17.08 0.77 36.35
CA TYR A 274 16.44 -0.37 36.97
C TYR A 274 16.46 -1.58 36.03
N GLU A 275 16.51 -2.80 36.60
CA GLU A 275 16.37 -4.04 35.82
C GLU A 275 14.95 -4.22 35.28
N GLN A 276 13.97 -3.66 35.96
CA GLN A 276 12.54 -3.67 35.64
C GLN A 276 12.26 -3.11 34.22
N LYS A 277 11.66 -3.94 33.36
CA LYS A 277 11.19 -3.58 32.02
C LYS A 277 9.67 -3.60 31.97
N PRO A 278 9.01 -2.43 32.01
CA PRO A 278 7.57 -2.35 31.83
C PRO A 278 7.18 -2.76 30.43
N PHE A 279 6.01 -3.36 30.28
CA PHE A 279 5.44 -3.68 28.99
C PHE A 279 4.00 -3.16 28.88
N VAL A 280 3.62 -2.77 27.66
CA VAL A 280 2.24 -2.44 27.30
C VAL A 280 1.86 -3.31 26.12
N THR A 281 0.73 -3.99 26.24
CA THR A 281 0.25 -4.90 25.20
C THR A 281 -1.22 -4.71 24.93
N SER A 282 -1.64 -5.14 23.75
CA SER A 282 -3.04 -5.19 23.35
C SER A 282 -3.53 -6.64 23.38
N VAL A 283 -4.51 -6.93 24.22
CA VAL A 283 -5.10 -8.26 24.34
C VAL A 283 -6.25 -8.43 23.35
N ASN A 284 -6.43 -9.63 22.81
CA ASN A 284 -7.47 -10.03 21.85
C ASN A 284 -7.75 -9.00 20.72
N GLY A 285 -6.71 -8.59 19.99
CA GLY A 285 -6.90 -7.91 18.71
C GLY A 285 -7.01 -6.38 18.75
N ALA A 286 -6.71 -5.76 19.89
CA ALA A 286 -6.55 -4.32 20.01
C ALA A 286 -5.20 -3.79 19.46
N GLN A 287 -4.55 -4.46 18.49
CA GLN A 287 -3.24 -4.02 17.97
C GLN A 287 -3.29 -2.63 17.32
N ASN A 288 -4.39 -2.28 16.64
CA ASN A 288 -4.62 -0.91 16.16
C ASN A 288 -4.82 0.09 17.33
N SER A 289 -5.19 -0.40 18.52
CA SER A 289 -5.30 0.39 19.74
C SER A 289 -3.94 0.76 20.34
N MET A 290 -2.82 0.12 19.97
CA MET A 290 -1.51 0.63 20.44
C MET A 290 -1.23 2.05 19.93
N GLN A 291 -1.82 2.42 18.77
CA GLN A 291 -1.74 3.76 18.19
C GLN A 291 -2.87 4.68 18.65
N THR A 292 -3.87 4.18 19.39
CA THR A 292 -4.91 5.04 19.97
C THR A 292 -4.36 5.76 21.19
N GLY A 293 -4.92 6.94 21.48
CA GLY A 293 -4.52 7.70 22.66
C GLY A 293 -4.92 7.02 23.94
N PHE A 294 -4.17 7.31 25.01
CA PHE A 294 -4.51 6.92 26.36
C PHE A 294 -5.95 7.36 26.69
N LEU A 295 -6.75 6.42 27.19
CA LEU A 295 -8.18 6.60 27.42
C LEU A 295 -8.97 7.00 26.15
N ARG A 296 -8.52 6.65 24.92
CA ARG A 296 -9.09 7.11 23.63
C ARG A 296 -9.07 8.62 23.40
N LYS A 297 -8.21 9.36 24.09
CA LYS A 297 -7.99 10.78 23.78
C LYS A 297 -7.40 10.96 22.38
N PRO A 298 -7.68 12.08 21.70
CA PRO A 298 -7.03 12.38 20.42
C PRO A 298 -5.52 12.50 20.64
N VAL A 299 -4.74 11.82 19.79
CA VAL A 299 -3.28 11.93 19.75
C VAL A 299 -2.91 12.88 18.64
N PHE A 300 -2.04 13.85 18.94
CA PHE A 300 -1.37 14.59 17.89
C PHE A 300 -0.22 13.73 17.37
N THR A 301 -0.40 13.11 16.19
CA THR A 301 0.70 12.51 15.45
C THR A 301 1.58 13.63 14.91
N GLY A 302 2.45 14.18 15.75
CA GLY A 302 3.56 15.03 15.31
C GLY A 302 4.43 14.22 14.36
N GLY A 303 4.73 14.79 13.18
CA GLY A 303 5.32 14.13 12.01
C GLY A 303 6.73 13.56 12.20
N GLU A 304 7.55 13.65 11.15
CA GLU A 304 8.94 13.13 11.00
C GLU A 304 9.94 13.64 12.05
N SER A 305 9.63 13.44 13.32
CA SER A 305 10.35 13.96 14.46
C SER A 305 10.63 12.84 15.44
N GLY A 306 11.80 12.93 16.07
CA GLY A 306 12.14 12.09 17.20
C GLY A 306 11.77 12.80 18.49
N GLU A 307 11.56 12.04 19.55
CA GLU A 307 11.34 12.56 20.89
C GLU A 307 12.63 12.46 21.69
N VAL A 308 12.92 13.51 22.43
CA VAL A 308 14.11 13.65 23.26
C VAL A 308 13.67 13.83 24.71
N ILE A 309 14.12 12.92 25.57
CA ILE A 309 13.83 12.92 27.01
C ILE A 309 15.13 12.81 27.81
N TYR A 310 15.12 13.31 29.05
CA TYR A 310 16.25 13.16 29.96
C TYR A 310 16.13 11.87 30.78
N ASN A 311 17.13 11.01 30.69
CA ASN A 311 17.35 9.83 31.53
C ASN A 311 18.47 10.14 32.54
N ALA A 312 18.26 9.82 33.82
CA ALA A 312 19.18 10.20 34.90
C ALA A 312 20.57 9.54 34.80
N GLN A 313 20.67 8.37 34.16
CA GLN A 313 21.93 7.63 33.99
C GLN A 313 22.58 7.90 32.63
N LEU A 314 21.77 7.98 31.58
CA LEU A 314 22.22 8.07 30.19
C LEU A 314 22.30 9.51 29.65
N GLY A 315 21.70 10.48 30.35
CA GLY A 315 21.56 11.86 29.88
C GLY A 315 20.40 12.02 28.89
N TRP A 316 20.56 12.87 27.88
CA TRP A 316 19.50 13.10 26.88
C TRP A 316 19.42 11.94 25.89
N VAL A 317 18.24 11.34 25.77
CA VAL A 317 17.99 10.18 24.91
C VAL A 317 16.95 10.54 23.86
N LEU A 318 17.29 10.27 22.60
CA LEU A 318 16.43 10.32 21.44
C LEU A 318 15.83 8.93 21.19
N ASN A 319 14.52 8.84 20.98
CA ASN A 319 13.79 7.59 20.68
C ASN A 319 13.96 7.08 19.22
N VAL A 320 15.09 7.40 18.61
CA VAL A 320 15.45 7.04 17.24
C VAL A 320 16.88 6.51 17.28
N GLY A 321 17.16 5.41 16.56
CA GLY A 321 18.44 4.72 16.58
C GLY A 321 18.80 4.15 15.21
N ALA A 322 19.74 3.20 15.19
CA ALA A 322 20.28 2.61 13.97
C ALA A 322 19.19 2.00 13.08
N ILE A 323 18.24 1.29 13.67
CA ILE A 323 17.14 0.65 12.93
C ILE A 323 16.17 1.66 12.31
N HIS A 324 16.17 2.90 12.79
CA HIS A 324 15.29 3.98 12.31
C HIS A 324 15.97 4.85 11.23
N GLY A 325 17.25 4.61 10.94
CA GLY A 325 18.01 5.28 9.88
C GLY A 325 19.08 6.25 10.37
N LEU A 326 19.31 6.35 11.69
CA LEU A 326 20.45 7.11 12.22
C LEU A 326 21.73 6.28 12.07
N SER A 327 22.71 6.77 11.31
CA SER A 327 24.00 6.10 11.14
C SER A 327 25.04 6.63 12.13
N ALA A 328 25.83 5.75 12.76
CA ALA A 328 26.98 6.17 13.58
C ALA A 328 28.16 6.68 12.73
N ALA A 329 28.15 6.46 11.40
CA ALA A 329 29.15 7.00 10.48
C ALA A 329 29.00 8.52 10.26
N ASP A 330 27.81 9.07 10.50
CA ASP A 330 27.53 10.50 10.48
C ASP A 330 27.89 11.10 11.84
N SER A 331 29.18 11.13 12.15
CA SER A 331 29.74 11.59 13.44
C SER A 331 29.48 13.07 13.80
N ASP A 332 28.63 13.77 13.04
CA ASP A 332 28.23 15.17 13.18
C ASP A 332 26.71 15.41 12.98
N ILE A 333 25.84 14.42 13.22
CA ILE A 333 24.38 14.67 13.18
C ILE A 333 24.02 15.76 14.21
N GLN A 334 23.75 16.96 13.70
CA GLN A 334 23.20 18.09 14.43
C GLN A 334 21.68 18.03 14.37
N LEU A 335 21.06 18.09 15.53
CA LEU A 335 19.62 18.07 15.72
C LEU A 335 19.17 19.42 16.24
N VAL A 336 18.05 19.87 15.69
CA VAL A 336 17.32 21.01 16.20
C VAL A 336 16.20 20.48 17.09
N LEU A 337 16.31 20.75 18.39
CA LEU A 337 15.32 20.41 19.38
C LEU A 337 14.36 21.57 19.58
N TYR A 338 13.08 21.29 19.82
CA TYR A 338 12.09 22.30 20.19
C TYR A 338 11.09 21.72 21.19
N ASP A 339 10.55 22.59 22.04
CA ASP A 339 9.41 22.26 22.91
C ASP A 339 8.14 22.36 22.04
N GLU A 340 7.28 21.34 22.06
CA GLU A 340 6.03 21.34 21.28
C GLU A 340 5.07 22.45 21.76
N ALA A 341 5.13 22.83 23.04
CA ALA A 341 4.38 23.97 23.57
C ALA A 341 4.95 25.32 23.12
N ASN A 342 6.21 25.35 22.66
CA ASN A 342 6.85 26.56 22.13
C ASN A 342 7.76 26.24 20.92
N PRO A 343 7.21 25.89 19.74
CA PRO A 343 8.00 25.42 18.60
C PRO A 343 8.97 26.47 18.03
N GLY A 344 8.77 27.75 18.35
CA GLY A 344 9.66 28.83 17.94
C GLY A 344 10.99 28.85 18.71
N GLN A 345 11.05 28.22 19.88
CA GLN A 345 12.27 28.13 20.68
C GLN A 345 13.03 26.85 20.33
N LYS A 346 14.18 27.04 19.67
CA LYS A 346 15.02 25.96 19.14
C LYS A 346 16.33 25.83 19.91
N TYR A 347 16.80 24.60 20.08
CA TYR A 347 18.05 24.25 20.76
C TYR A 347 18.88 23.31 19.89
N ASN A 348 20.20 23.41 19.95
CA ASN A 348 21.09 22.53 19.19
C ASN A 348 21.53 21.34 20.05
N ALA A 349 21.46 20.15 19.47
CA ALA A 349 21.98 18.92 20.06
C ALA A 349 22.81 18.15 19.03
N LYS A 350 23.76 17.35 19.51
CA LYS A 350 24.58 16.46 18.68
C LYS A 350 24.35 15.02 19.10
N VAL A 351 24.24 14.10 18.14
CA VAL A 351 24.19 12.66 18.44
C VAL A 351 25.57 12.20 18.94
N ALA A 352 25.62 11.67 20.16
CA ALA A 352 26.84 11.21 20.83
C ALA A 352 27.04 9.69 20.70
N LEU A 353 25.96 8.91 20.76
CA LEU A 353 25.98 7.45 20.60
C LEU A 353 24.69 7.00 19.91
N VAL A 354 24.79 6.11 18.92
CA VAL A 354 23.64 5.49 18.27
C VAL A 354 23.53 4.03 18.75
N ASN A 355 22.42 3.70 19.41
CA ASN A 355 22.05 2.33 19.77
C ASN A 355 21.10 1.72 18.73
N THR A 356 20.65 0.48 18.93
CA THR A 356 19.72 -0.22 18.03
C THR A 356 18.48 0.63 17.72
N ASP A 357 17.73 1.08 18.73
CA ASP A 357 16.44 1.77 18.59
C ASP A 357 16.43 3.23 19.08
N SER A 358 17.51 3.67 19.74
CA SER A 358 17.62 4.96 20.43
C SER A 358 19.01 5.56 20.24
N SER A 359 19.18 6.84 20.57
CA SER A 359 20.47 7.53 20.50
C SER A 359 20.68 8.43 21.71
N ILE A 360 21.91 8.51 22.23
CA ILE A 360 22.28 9.45 23.28
C ILE A 360 22.71 10.76 22.63
N LEU A 361 22.25 11.89 23.16
CA LEU A 361 22.54 13.23 22.67
C LEU A 361 23.47 13.98 23.65
N SER A 362 24.36 14.77 23.07
CA SER A 362 25.07 15.85 23.76
C SER A 362 24.40 17.16 23.42
N ILE A 363 23.92 17.87 24.44
CA ILE A 363 23.34 19.20 24.28
C ILE A 363 24.45 20.21 24.56
N GLY A 364 24.53 21.28 23.75
CA GLY A 364 25.51 22.34 23.95
C GLY A 364 25.29 23.13 25.25
N ASP A 365 25.74 24.37 25.32
CA ASP A 365 25.67 25.21 26.53
C ASP A 365 24.25 25.56 27.02
N SER A 366 23.21 25.01 26.39
CA SER A 366 21.81 25.25 26.75
C SER A 366 21.39 24.40 27.95
N ILE A 367 20.78 25.03 28.95
CA ILE A 367 20.16 24.33 30.08
C ILE A 367 18.71 24.03 29.70
N LEU A 368 18.44 22.77 29.35
CA LEU A 368 17.09 22.28 29.13
C LEU A 368 16.47 21.78 30.44
N ASP A 369 15.16 21.99 30.58
CA ASP A 369 14.37 21.42 31.66
C ASP A 369 14.29 19.89 31.51
N THR A 370 14.83 19.15 32.47
CA THR A 370 14.91 17.68 32.49
C THR A 370 13.58 16.97 32.72
N ASP A 371 12.53 17.72 33.07
CA ASP A 371 11.18 17.19 33.24
C ASP A 371 10.32 17.33 31.98
N LYS A 372 10.84 17.98 30.93
CA LYS A 372 10.16 18.16 29.64
C LYS A 372 10.57 17.14 28.59
N VAL A 373 9.66 16.92 27.64
CA VAL A 373 9.91 16.20 26.38
C VAL A 373 10.14 17.23 25.27
N TYR A 374 11.23 17.07 24.53
CA TYR A 374 11.53 17.89 23.35
C TYR A 374 11.33 17.05 22.07
N LYS A 375 11.08 17.72 20.96
CA LYS A 375 11.04 17.11 19.62
C LYS A 375 12.32 17.43 18.86
N ALA A 376 12.86 16.47 18.12
CA ALA A 376 13.98 16.64 17.21
C ALA A 376 13.48 16.60 15.76
N GLU A 377 13.78 17.63 14.96
CA GLU A 377 13.54 17.59 13.51
C GLU A 377 14.49 16.58 12.85
N LEU A 378 13.96 15.55 12.20
CA LEU A 378 14.76 14.47 11.62
C LEU A 378 14.37 14.26 10.15
N LYS A 379 15.29 14.57 9.23
CA LYS A 379 15.07 14.38 7.80
C LYS A 379 15.38 12.96 7.37
N GLY A 380 14.56 12.39 6.48
CA GLY A 380 14.84 11.11 5.83
C GLY A 380 14.72 9.87 6.72
N LEU A 381 14.14 9.98 7.93
CA LEU A 381 13.88 8.81 8.76
C LEU A 381 12.98 7.80 8.06
N LEU A 382 13.30 6.52 8.27
CA LEU A 382 12.51 5.42 7.72
C LEU A 382 12.23 5.62 6.23
N SER A 383 13.19 6.11 5.47
CA SER A 383 13.00 6.40 4.05
C SER A 383 14.27 6.13 3.28
N VAL A 384 14.11 5.65 2.06
CA VAL A 384 15.16 5.64 1.04
C VAL A 384 14.75 6.52 -0.13
N LYS A 385 15.74 7.08 -0.83
CA LYS A 385 15.44 7.89 -1.99
C LYS A 385 15.15 6.99 -3.19
N LEU A 386 13.93 7.06 -3.69
CA LEU A 386 13.46 6.31 -4.86
C LEU A 386 13.72 7.11 -6.13
N SER A 387 14.28 6.45 -7.14
CA SER A 387 14.39 6.98 -8.50
C SER A 387 13.10 6.72 -9.26
N VAL A 388 12.42 7.76 -9.72
CA VAL A 388 11.09 7.66 -10.34
C VAL A 388 11.12 8.22 -11.74
N HIS A 389 10.66 7.44 -12.73
CA HIS A 389 10.44 7.92 -14.08
C HIS A 389 8.97 8.33 -14.26
N VAL A 390 8.72 9.41 -15.00
CA VAL A 390 7.36 9.78 -15.41
C VAL A 390 7.21 9.39 -16.87
N ALA A 391 6.44 8.33 -17.13
CA ALA A 391 6.27 7.84 -18.49
C ALA A 391 5.73 8.95 -19.41
N PRO A 392 6.19 9.05 -20.68
CA PRO A 392 5.69 10.03 -21.64
C PRO A 392 4.19 9.90 -21.85
N ASN A 393 3.41 10.70 -21.12
CA ASN A 393 1.98 10.48 -20.98
C ASN A 393 1.12 11.46 -21.80
N ALA A 394 -0.16 11.10 -21.96
CA ALA A 394 -1.19 11.95 -22.57
C ALA A 394 -1.85 12.91 -21.57
N ALA A 395 -1.38 12.97 -20.31
CA ALA A 395 -1.93 13.89 -19.32
C ALA A 395 -1.70 15.34 -19.75
N LEU A 396 -2.52 16.24 -19.22
CA LEU A 396 -2.39 17.67 -19.51
C LEU A 396 -1.08 18.20 -18.92
N LEU A 397 -0.43 19.13 -19.63
CA LEU A 397 0.81 19.77 -19.17
C LEU A 397 0.65 20.43 -17.79
N GLN A 398 -0.53 20.95 -17.48
CA GLN A 398 -0.84 21.56 -16.19
C GLN A 398 -0.81 20.52 -15.06
N ASP A 399 -1.37 19.33 -15.27
CA ASP A 399 -1.39 18.26 -14.28
C ASP A 399 0.04 17.76 -14.01
N GLN A 400 0.83 17.59 -15.07
CA GLN A 400 2.25 17.25 -14.93
C GLN A 400 3.02 18.31 -14.13
N GLN A 401 2.80 19.61 -14.40
CA GLN A 401 3.43 20.69 -13.64
C GLN A 401 3.04 20.66 -12.15
N VAL A 402 1.77 20.40 -11.84
CA VAL A 402 1.31 20.25 -10.45
C VAL A 402 2.04 19.10 -9.77
N LEU A 403 2.12 17.93 -10.41
CA LEU A 403 2.83 16.77 -9.87
C LEU A 403 4.31 17.07 -9.64
N MET A 404 4.99 17.69 -10.61
CA MET A 404 6.43 17.99 -10.50
C MET A 404 6.70 18.99 -9.38
N ASN A 405 5.93 20.08 -9.31
CA ASN A 405 6.07 21.09 -8.26
C ASN A 405 5.83 20.49 -6.86
N LYS A 406 4.82 19.63 -6.76
CA LYS A 406 4.49 18.94 -5.50
C LYS A 406 5.60 18.01 -5.06
N VAL A 407 6.17 17.20 -5.95
CA VAL A 407 7.29 16.32 -5.59
C VAL A 407 8.54 17.12 -5.21
N ILE A 408 8.86 18.22 -5.91
CA ILE A 408 10.00 19.09 -5.58
C ILE A 408 9.83 19.73 -4.19
N THR A 409 8.61 20.08 -3.81
CA THR A 409 8.34 20.79 -2.55
C THR A 409 8.19 19.83 -1.37
N ASP A 410 7.48 18.71 -1.57
CA ASP A 410 6.94 17.89 -0.49
C ASP A 410 7.54 16.47 -0.44
N ALA A 411 8.29 16.03 -1.46
CA ALA A 411 8.81 14.65 -1.56
C ALA A 411 10.30 14.53 -1.94
N VAL A 412 11.03 15.64 -2.01
CA VAL A 412 12.44 15.70 -2.47
C VAL A 412 13.40 14.84 -1.65
N ASP A 413 13.06 14.57 -0.39
CA ASP A 413 13.87 13.78 0.53
C ASP A 413 13.79 12.27 0.22
N PHE A 414 12.71 11.79 -0.41
CA PHE A 414 12.49 10.36 -0.70
C PHE A 414 12.14 10.03 -2.16
N VAL A 415 12.01 11.02 -3.04
CA VAL A 415 11.82 10.84 -4.49
C VAL A 415 12.83 11.69 -5.28
N SER A 416 13.39 11.12 -6.34
CA SER A 416 14.12 11.84 -7.39
C SER A 416 13.62 11.43 -8.77
N PHE A 417 13.32 12.40 -9.62
CA PHE A 417 12.97 12.10 -11.01
C PHE A 417 14.17 11.74 -11.86
N VAL A 418 14.00 10.75 -12.73
CA VAL A 418 14.97 10.33 -13.74
C VAL A 418 14.32 10.28 -15.13
N ASP A 419 15.07 10.71 -16.15
CA ASP A 419 14.59 10.75 -17.52
C ASP A 419 14.56 9.37 -18.19
N ASP A 420 15.45 8.46 -17.79
CA ASP A 420 15.56 7.10 -18.34
C ASP A 420 14.83 6.10 -17.44
N GLU A 421 13.83 5.41 -17.99
CA GLU A 421 13.07 4.35 -17.31
C GLU A 421 13.99 3.22 -16.82
N ASN A 422 15.09 2.92 -17.51
CA ASN A 422 16.01 1.83 -17.17
C ASN A 422 16.73 2.01 -15.83
N VAL A 423 16.87 3.25 -15.36
CA VAL A 423 17.53 3.56 -14.08
C VAL A 423 16.53 3.95 -13.00
N SER A 424 15.23 3.85 -13.28
CA SER A 424 14.18 4.11 -12.30
C SER A 424 13.85 2.88 -11.47
N ASP A 425 13.52 3.09 -10.20
CA ASP A 425 12.93 2.05 -9.33
C ASP A 425 11.45 1.85 -9.67
N TYR A 426 10.76 2.94 -10.04
CA TYR A 426 9.32 2.98 -10.30
C TYR A 426 8.96 3.94 -11.42
N VAL A 427 7.81 3.70 -12.05
CA VAL A 427 7.28 4.52 -13.13
C VAL A 427 5.89 5.04 -12.77
N ILE A 428 5.71 6.36 -12.84
CA ILE A 428 4.38 6.99 -12.80
C ILE A 428 3.79 6.93 -14.21
N ARG A 429 2.63 6.29 -14.33
CA ARG A 429 1.90 6.15 -15.59
C ARG A 429 0.54 6.82 -15.48
N PHE A 430 0.01 7.22 -16.63
CA PHE A 430 -1.28 7.87 -16.74
C PHE A 430 -2.16 7.11 -17.72
N ASN A 431 -3.39 6.83 -17.29
CA ASN A 431 -4.42 6.28 -18.16
C ASN A 431 -5.80 6.82 -17.75
N ASN A 432 -6.58 7.32 -18.71
CA ASN A 432 -7.99 7.69 -18.54
C ASN A 432 -8.31 8.51 -17.26
N ASP A 433 -7.56 9.59 -16.98
CA ASP A 433 -7.66 10.42 -15.77
C ASP A 433 -7.06 9.88 -14.48
N TYR A 434 -6.39 8.73 -14.55
CA TYR A 434 -5.76 8.14 -13.39
C TYR A 434 -4.25 8.14 -13.53
N TYR A 435 -3.57 8.54 -12.46
CA TYR A 435 -2.18 8.17 -12.23
C TYR A 435 -2.10 6.82 -11.51
N TYR A 436 -1.12 6.01 -11.88
CA TYR A 436 -0.81 4.76 -11.20
C TYR A 436 0.69 4.46 -11.28
N ILE A 437 1.18 3.62 -10.38
CA ILE A 437 2.60 3.30 -10.23
C ILE A 437 2.84 1.86 -10.71
N THR A 438 3.90 1.64 -11.48
CA THR A 438 4.35 0.30 -11.91
C THR A 438 5.84 0.12 -11.69
N LYS A 439 6.33 -1.11 -11.86
CA LYS A 439 7.75 -1.38 -12.09
C LYS A 439 8.17 -0.87 -13.50
N PRO A 440 9.46 -0.61 -13.74
CA PRO A 440 10.00 -0.33 -15.07
C PRO A 440 9.69 -1.47 -16.04
N HIS A 441 9.40 -1.12 -17.30
CA HIS A 441 9.09 -2.04 -18.39
C HIS A 441 7.87 -2.96 -18.18
N ASP A 442 7.04 -2.69 -17.16
CA ASP A 442 5.81 -3.44 -16.88
C ASP A 442 4.59 -2.50 -16.73
N PRO A 443 4.11 -1.89 -17.82
CA PRO A 443 3.01 -0.91 -17.76
C PRO A 443 1.65 -1.51 -17.40
N TYR A 444 1.54 -2.84 -17.40
CA TYR A 444 0.27 -3.54 -17.27
C TYR A 444 0.11 -4.26 -15.91
N ARG A 445 1.05 -4.08 -14.98
CA ARG A 445 0.94 -4.58 -13.59
C ARG A 445 1.08 -3.44 -12.59
N PRO A 446 -0.02 -2.75 -12.27
CA PRO A 446 -0.03 -1.69 -11.28
C PRO A 446 0.27 -2.22 -9.88
N LEU A 447 0.96 -1.40 -9.09
CA LEU A 447 1.41 -1.74 -7.74
C LEU A 447 0.43 -1.33 -6.63
N GLY A 448 -0.55 -0.50 -6.95
CA GLY A 448 -1.55 -0.01 -6.01
C GLY A 448 -2.71 0.71 -6.70
N GLN A 449 -3.54 1.34 -5.90
CA GLN A 449 -4.75 2.03 -6.37
C GLN A 449 -4.44 3.17 -7.34
N PHE A 450 -5.35 3.31 -8.30
CA PHE A 450 -5.34 4.37 -9.28
C PHE A 450 -5.82 5.68 -8.66
N ILE A 451 -5.09 6.76 -8.91
CA ILE A 451 -5.34 8.08 -8.35
C ILE A 451 -6.03 8.94 -9.41
N HIS A 452 -7.32 9.17 -9.22
CA HIS A 452 -8.12 9.99 -10.12
C HIS A 452 -7.71 11.47 -10.01
N ILE A 453 -7.42 12.10 -11.14
CA ILE A 453 -7.08 13.52 -11.24
C ILE A 453 -8.39 14.34 -11.19
N GLY A 454 -8.63 14.94 -10.03
CA GLY A 454 -9.70 15.91 -9.80
C GLY A 454 -9.21 17.37 -9.93
N PRO A 455 -10.11 18.36 -9.78
CA PRO A 455 -9.73 19.76 -9.74
C PRO A 455 -8.80 20.06 -8.56
N GLY A 456 -7.81 20.93 -8.76
CA GLY A 456 -6.82 21.31 -7.75
C GLY A 456 -5.58 20.40 -7.74
N ASP A 457 -4.88 20.35 -6.60
CA ASP A 457 -3.59 19.66 -6.43
C ASP A 457 -3.63 18.49 -5.43
N LYS A 458 -4.73 18.29 -4.69
CA LYS A 458 -4.84 17.25 -3.64
C LYS A 458 -4.53 15.83 -4.12
N TRP A 459 -4.86 15.49 -5.36
CA TRP A 459 -4.57 14.17 -5.92
C TRP A 459 -3.05 13.90 -5.99
N ALA A 460 -2.21 14.94 -6.09
CA ALA A 460 -0.76 14.78 -6.08
C ALA A 460 -0.26 14.41 -4.68
N ASP A 461 -0.92 14.88 -3.62
CA ASP A 461 -0.60 14.50 -2.24
C ASP A 461 -0.80 12.98 -2.02
N ASP A 462 -1.79 12.37 -2.69
CA ASP A 462 -2.02 10.93 -2.62
C ASP A 462 -0.91 10.13 -3.35
N ILE A 463 -0.39 10.64 -4.47
CA ILE A 463 0.77 10.05 -5.15
C ILE A 463 2.00 10.11 -4.23
N ILE A 464 2.24 11.28 -3.64
CA ILE A 464 3.35 11.49 -2.71
C ILE A 464 3.25 10.55 -1.50
N ARG A 465 2.04 10.37 -0.96
CA ARG A 465 1.79 9.46 0.15
C ARG A 465 2.12 8.01 -0.21
N GLN A 466 1.75 7.55 -1.41
CA GLN A 466 2.13 6.21 -1.88
C GLN A 466 3.65 6.07 -2.02
N PHE A 467 4.35 7.06 -2.57
CA PHE A 467 5.82 6.99 -2.67
C PHE A 467 6.52 7.05 -1.32
N LYS A 468 6.02 7.84 -0.36
CA LYS A 468 6.53 7.84 1.01
C LYS A 468 6.37 6.47 1.66
N HIS A 469 5.21 5.83 1.45
CA HIS A 469 4.94 4.48 1.91
C HIS A 469 5.90 3.45 1.31
N ILE A 470 6.06 3.47 -0.02
CA ILE A 470 6.99 2.58 -0.75
C ILE A 470 8.44 2.81 -0.31
N SER A 471 8.83 4.07 -0.10
CA SER A 471 10.15 4.45 0.38
C SER A 471 10.41 3.91 1.79
N CYS A 472 9.42 3.99 2.68
CA CYS A 472 9.52 3.40 4.02
C CYS A 472 9.62 1.89 3.98
N TRP A 473 8.84 1.23 3.13
CA TRP A 473 8.92 -0.22 2.95
C TRP A 473 10.31 -0.66 2.46
N HIS A 474 10.88 0.06 1.48
CA HIS A 474 12.24 -0.22 1.01
C HIS A 474 13.32 0.08 2.03
N PHE A 475 13.13 1.11 2.86
CA PHE A 475 14.01 1.36 3.99
C PHE A 475 14.05 0.15 4.94
N ILE A 476 12.88 -0.35 5.34
CA ILE A 476 12.78 -1.54 6.20
C ILE A 476 13.37 -2.74 5.47
N LYS A 477 13.16 -2.89 4.15
CA LYS A 477 13.80 -3.94 3.33
C LYS A 477 15.33 -3.82 3.27
N ALA A 478 15.89 -2.61 3.33
CA ALA A 478 17.33 -2.38 3.23
C ALA A 478 18.07 -2.46 4.58
N ILE A 479 17.33 -2.52 5.70
CA ILE A 479 17.91 -2.46 7.04
C ILE A 479 18.94 -3.58 7.29
N LYS A 480 20.11 -3.17 7.79
CA LYS A 480 21.19 -4.06 8.21
C LYS A 480 22.11 -3.34 9.18
N ASN A 481 22.71 -4.07 10.11
CA ASN A 481 23.78 -3.51 10.94
C ASN A 481 25.10 -3.50 10.16
N GLN A 482 25.63 -2.32 9.88
CA GLN A 482 26.90 -2.13 9.14
C GLN A 482 28.10 -1.89 10.06
N HIS A 483 27.89 -1.81 11.39
CA HIS A 483 28.93 -1.43 12.34
C HIS A 483 29.53 -2.65 13.04
N GLU A 484 30.77 -3.01 12.70
CA GLU A 484 31.48 -4.19 13.22
C GLU A 484 31.48 -4.29 14.75
N ALA A 485 31.62 -3.15 15.46
CA ALA A 485 31.67 -3.11 16.93
C ALA A 485 30.35 -3.53 17.62
N THR A 486 29.23 -3.51 16.90
CA THR A 486 27.90 -3.86 17.42
C THR A 486 27.25 -4.99 16.62
N LEU A 487 27.98 -5.61 15.69
CA LEU A 487 27.46 -6.66 14.83
C LEU A 487 27.57 -8.01 15.56
N LEU A 488 26.43 -8.65 15.84
CA LEU A 488 26.44 -9.99 16.43
C LEU A 488 27.01 -11.03 15.44
N PRO A 489 27.57 -12.16 15.89
CA PRO A 489 27.94 -13.29 15.04
C PRO A 489 26.74 -13.85 14.25
N GLU A 490 26.99 -14.52 13.12
CA GLU A 490 25.91 -15.04 12.25
C GLU A 490 25.16 -16.24 12.86
N ASN A 491 25.81 -16.99 13.75
CA ASN A 491 25.28 -18.21 14.33
C ASN A 491 24.58 -17.99 15.69
N VAL A 492 24.17 -16.76 16.03
CA VAL A 492 23.44 -16.50 17.28
C VAL A 492 21.97 -16.96 17.20
N LEU A 493 21.39 -16.96 16.00
CA LEU A 493 20.03 -17.43 15.74
C LEU A 493 20.04 -18.49 14.63
N SER A 494 19.34 -19.60 14.84
CA SER A 494 19.03 -20.58 13.81
C SER A 494 17.57 -20.44 13.36
N ILE A 495 17.35 -20.51 12.05
CA ILE A 495 16.02 -20.40 11.42
C ILE A 495 15.75 -21.73 10.68
N GLY A 496 14.65 -22.40 11.01
CA GLY A 496 14.20 -23.61 10.33
C GLY A 496 12.88 -23.36 9.59
N GLY A 497 12.74 -23.85 8.36
CA GLY A 497 11.56 -23.66 7.52
C GLY A 497 11.12 -24.93 6.79
N VAL A 498 9.80 -25.08 6.59
CA VAL A 498 9.21 -26.11 5.70
C VAL A 498 7.87 -25.62 5.11
N VAL A 499 7.56 -26.05 3.89
CA VAL A 499 6.32 -25.74 3.17
C VAL A 499 5.44 -26.99 3.07
N GLY A 500 4.17 -26.88 3.46
CA GLY A 500 3.21 -27.98 3.45
C GLY A 500 3.05 -28.69 4.81
N LEU A 501 2.05 -29.57 4.90
CA LEU A 501 1.62 -30.22 6.14
C LEU A 501 2.20 -31.63 6.35
N THR A 502 2.71 -32.27 5.30
CA THR A 502 3.13 -33.69 5.33
C THR A 502 4.60 -33.89 5.73
N GLU A 503 5.42 -32.84 5.62
CA GLU A 503 6.83 -32.88 6.01
C GLU A 503 6.97 -32.35 7.46
N ASN A 504 7.49 -33.20 8.34
CA ASN A 504 7.69 -32.85 9.77
C ASN A 504 9.11 -32.36 10.06
N GLU A 505 10.07 -32.60 9.15
CA GLU A 505 11.45 -32.16 9.33
C GLU A 505 11.62 -30.72 8.81
N LEU A 506 12.02 -29.82 9.72
CA LEU A 506 12.40 -28.45 9.37
C LEU A 506 13.76 -28.47 8.68
N THR A 507 13.87 -27.79 7.54
CA THR A 507 15.16 -27.57 6.87
C THR A 507 15.78 -26.28 7.37
N ALA A 508 17.11 -26.26 7.57
CA ALA A 508 17.80 -25.05 7.98
C ALA A 508 17.74 -24.00 6.86
N VAL A 509 17.31 -22.78 7.21
CA VAL A 509 17.21 -21.62 6.32
C VAL A 509 18.25 -20.60 6.78
N LYS A 510 19.13 -20.20 5.86
CA LYS A 510 20.17 -19.18 6.10
C LYS A 510 19.67 -17.80 5.69
N SER A 511 20.39 -16.77 6.14
CA SER A 511 20.17 -15.42 5.59
C SER A 511 20.43 -15.44 4.08
N GLN A 512 19.57 -14.76 3.33
CA GLN A 512 19.50 -14.72 1.87
C GLN A 512 19.03 -16.03 1.21
N ASP A 513 18.62 -17.03 1.98
CA ASP A 513 17.93 -18.19 1.43
C ASP A 513 16.51 -17.82 0.99
N LYS A 514 15.94 -18.71 0.18
CA LYS A 514 14.65 -18.52 -0.48
C LYS A 514 13.70 -19.68 -0.18
N ILE A 515 12.53 -19.36 0.35
CA ILE A 515 11.43 -20.30 0.59
C ILE A 515 10.43 -20.16 -0.56
N THR A 516 10.23 -21.22 -1.34
CA THR A 516 9.25 -21.21 -2.44
C THR A 516 7.93 -21.85 -2.01
N VAL A 517 6.86 -21.07 -1.98
CA VAL A 517 5.51 -21.49 -1.64
C VAL A 517 4.71 -21.74 -2.92
N LYS A 518 4.51 -23.02 -3.26
CA LYS A 518 3.62 -23.41 -4.36
C LYS A 518 2.20 -23.57 -3.85
N LEU A 519 1.27 -22.75 -4.33
CA LEU A 519 -0.12 -22.80 -3.87
C LEU A 519 -0.83 -24.05 -4.40
N THR A 520 -1.74 -24.59 -3.59
CA THR A 520 -2.59 -25.74 -3.95
C THR A 520 -4.05 -25.32 -3.91
N ASN A 521 -4.87 -25.89 -4.80
CA ASN A 521 -6.30 -25.60 -4.84
C ASN A 521 -7.04 -26.47 -3.81
N GLN A 522 -7.64 -25.82 -2.82
CA GLN A 522 -8.50 -26.43 -1.80
C GLN A 522 -9.88 -25.77 -1.92
N ASP A 523 -10.85 -26.50 -2.45
CA ASP A 523 -12.26 -26.05 -2.62
C ASP A 523 -12.42 -24.70 -3.34
N GLY A 524 -11.64 -24.48 -4.41
CA GLY A 524 -11.69 -23.27 -5.22
C GLY A 524 -10.84 -22.10 -4.67
N LYS A 525 -10.14 -22.30 -3.55
CA LYS A 525 -9.19 -21.34 -2.99
C LYS A 525 -7.77 -21.85 -3.16
N TRP A 526 -6.88 -20.98 -3.65
CA TRP A 526 -5.46 -21.28 -3.78
C TRP A 526 -4.74 -20.86 -2.50
N SER A 527 -4.24 -21.84 -1.75
CA SER A 527 -3.47 -21.59 -0.52
C SER A 527 -2.43 -22.67 -0.27
N ASN A 528 -1.49 -22.37 0.64
CA ASN A 528 -0.58 -23.32 1.25
C ASN A 528 -0.21 -22.86 2.66
N LYS A 529 0.50 -23.68 3.42
CA LYS A 529 0.96 -23.38 4.77
C LYS A 529 2.47 -23.44 4.86
N VAL A 530 3.04 -22.53 5.64
CA VAL A 530 4.48 -22.46 5.91
C VAL A 530 4.71 -22.56 7.41
N LYS A 531 5.69 -23.36 7.83
CA LYS A 531 6.13 -23.46 9.22
C LYS A 531 7.53 -22.89 9.33
N ILE A 532 7.74 -21.99 10.28
CA ILE A 532 9.04 -21.38 10.56
C ILE A 532 9.28 -21.44 12.07
N GLU A 533 10.46 -21.91 12.46
CA GLU A 533 10.91 -22.02 13.85
C GLU A 533 12.23 -21.28 14.02
N LEU A 534 12.35 -20.53 15.11
CA LEU A 534 13.56 -19.84 15.52
C LEU A 534 14.15 -20.58 16.73
N SER A 535 15.47 -20.68 16.80
CA SER A 535 16.18 -21.23 17.94
C SER A 535 17.35 -20.33 18.32
N ASN A 536 17.45 -19.94 19.60
CA ASN A 536 18.63 -19.24 20.12
C ASN A 536 19.78 -20.24 20.25
N THR A 537 20.84 -20.04 19.46
CA THR A 537 22.03 -20.90 19.43
C THR A 537 23.24 -20.26 20.12
N SER A 538 23.03 -19.13 20.81
CA SER A 538 24.02 -18.44 21.60
C SER A 538 23.89 -18.76 23.09
N GLU A 539 24.90 -18.35 23.87
CA GLU A 539 24.92 -18.45 25.34
C GLU A 539 24.29 -17.22 26.02
N ALA A 540 23.76 -16.27 25.25
CA ALA A 540 23.16 -15.03 25.75
C ALA A 540 21.67 -14.96 25.45
N ASP A 541 20.93 -14.23 26.28
CA ASP A 541 19.55 -13.86 25.97
C ASP A 541 19.50 -13.04 24.68
N LEU A 542 18.52 -13.36 23.83
CA LEU A 542 18.28 -12.65 22.58
C LEU A 542 16.88 -12.04 22.57
N TYR A 543 16.79 -10.79 22.17
CA TYR A 543 15.55 -10.16 21.78
C TYR A 543 15.40 -10.28 20.26
N VAL A 544 14.28 -10.80 19.79
CA VAL A 544 14.05 -11.13 18.39
C VAL A 544 12.73 -10.54 17.91
N SER A 545 12.75 -9.89 16.75
CA SER A 545 11.56 -9.44 16.04
C SER A 545 11.55 -10.01 14.62
N VAL A 546 10.35 -10.35 14.12
CA VAL A 546 10.15 -10.76 12.73
C VAL A 546 9.30 -9.72 12.02
N VAL A 547 9.89 -9.06 11.02
CA VAL A 547 9.20 -8.11 10.15
C VAL A 547 8.92 -8.79 8.82
N TYR A 548 7.65 -9.02 8.52
CA TYR A 548 7.20 -9.53 7.23
C TYR A 548 6.88 -8.40 6.29
N LEU A 549 7.56 -8.37 5.15
CA LEU A 549 7.45 -7.38 4.11
C LEU A 549 6.77 -8.02 2.90
N ALA A 550 5.49 -7.74 2.72
CA ALA A 550 4.74 -8.28 1.59
C ALA A 550 4.93 -7.44 0.31
N SER A 551 4.74 -8.07 -0.83
CA SER A 551 4.89 -7.49 -2.17
C SER A 551 3.91 -6.35 -2.48
N ASP A 552 2.85 -6.21 -1.68
CA ASP A 552 1.89 -5.10 -1.70
C ASP A 552 2.31 -3.93 -0.80
N PHE A 553 3.57 -3.92 -0.36
CA PHE A 553 4.19 -2.95 0.53
C PHE A 553 3.63 -2.92 1.96
N MET A 554 2.99 -3.99 2.42
CA MET A 554 2.72 -4.19 3.85
C MET A 554 4.01 -4.51 4.61
N ALA A 555 4.09 -4.06 5.85
CA ALA A 555 5.10 -4.48 6.81
C ALA A 555 4.41 -4.89 8.12
N PHE A 556 4.57 -6.15 8.54
CA PHE A 556 3.85 -6.75 9.66
C PHE A 556 4.82 -7.36 10.68
N THR A 557 4.64 -7.05 11.97
CA THR A 557 5.55 -7.49 13.06
C THR A 557 4.92 -8.52 14.00
N GLY A 558 3.68 -8.95 13.73
CA GLY A 558 2.87 -9.76 14.65
C GLY A 558 2.97 -11.28 14.48
N PHE A 559 4.09 -11.79 13.94
CA PHE A 559 4.30 -13.25 13.80
C PHE A 559 4.82 -13.93 15.06
N LEU A 560 5.19 -13.16 16.08
CA LEU A 560 5.54 -13.63 17.41
C LEU A 560 4.48 -13.16 18.41
N PRO A 561 4.36 -13.79 19.60
CA PRO A 561 3.36 -13.41 20.59
C PRO A 561 3.38 -11.93 20.98
N ILE A 562 4.58 -11.34 20.99
CA ILE A 562 4.84 -9.91 21.12
C ILE A 562 5.81 -9.49 20.01
N ALA A 563 5.76 -8.22 19.58
CA ALA A 563 6.52 -7.74 18.42
C ALA A 563 8.05 -7.87 18.57
N VAL A 564 8.56 -7.75 19.80
CA VAL A 564 9.95 -8.07 20.16
C VAL A 564 9.91 -9.12 21.26
N TYR A 565 10.25 -10.35 20.90
CA TYR A 565 10.15 -11.53 21.75
C TYR A 565 11.49 -11.83 22.41
N HIS A 566 11.49 -12.08 23.73
CA HIS A 566 12.66 -12.53 24.47
C HIS A 566 12.85 -14.04 24.29
N LEU A 567 14.04 -14.45 23.87
CA LEU A 567 14.40 -15.83 23.54
C LEU A 567 15.64 -16.25 24.34
N GLU A 568 15.45 -17.10 25.34
CA GLU A 568 16.51 -17.59 26.25
C GLU A 568 17.50 -18.52 25.50
N PRO A 569 18.74 -18.71 25.99
CA PRO A 569 19.69 -19.67 25.43
C PRO A 569 19.08 -21.06 25.24
N GLY A 570 19.13 -21.57 24.00
CA GLY A 570 18.55 -22.88 23.64
C GLY A 570 17.03 -22.90 23.46
N GLU A 571 16.32 -21.81 23.75
CA GLU A 571 14.88 -21.70 23.57
C GLU A 571 14.49 -21.70 22.09
N LYS A 572 13.28 -22.19 21.81
CA LYS A 572 12.69 -22.24 20.48
C LYS A 572 11.31 -21.61 20.45
N VAL A 573 11.05 -20.83 19.40
CA VAL A 573 9.73 -20.23 19.15
C VAL A 573 9.32 -20.44 17.70
N ARG A 574 8.04 -20.74 17.47
CA ARG A 574 7.50 -20.84 16.11
C ARG A 574 6.73 -19.58 15.75
N LEU A 575 6.89 -19.16 14.50
CA LEU A 575 6.10 -18.08 13.95
C LEU A 575 4.64 -18.54 13.84
N GLY A 576 3.73 -17.61 14.11
CA GLY A 576 2.31 -17.89 14.10
C GLY A 576 1.48 -16.63 14.24
N ILE A 577 0.23 -16.71 13.79
CA ILE A 577 -0.79 -15.68 14.05
C ILE A 577 -1.89 -16.32 14.87
N GLY A 578 -2.19 -15.71 16.01
CA GLY A 578 -3.21 -16.24 16.89
C GLY A 578 -2.93 -17.71 17.23
N GLY A 579 -1.75 -18.04 17.77
CA GLY A 579 -1.45 -19.35 18.36
C GLY A 579 -1.38 -20.54 17.39
N LYS A 580 -1.81 -20.35 16.13
CA LYS A 580 -1.51 -21.25 15.02
C LYS A 580 -0.05 -21.10 14.67
N LYS A 581 0.73 -22.15 14.90
CA LYS A 581 2.16 -22.23 14.57
C LYS A 581 2.41 -22.59 13.09
N GLU A 582 1.46 -22.24 12.24
CA GLU A 582 1.44 -22.46 10.79
C GLU A 582 0.93 -21.18 10.13
N LEU A 583 1.70 -20.63 9.20
CA LEU A 583 1.35 -19.43 8.45
C LEU A 583 0.58 -19.84 7.19
N GLU A 584 -0.68 -19.44 7.09
CA GLU A 584 -1.47 -19.67 5.88
C GLU A 584 -1.17 -18.58 4.85
N VAL A 585 -0.73 -19.01 3.67
CA VAL A 585 -0.43 -18.17 2.52
C VAL A 585 -1.52 -18.41 1.47
N ALA A 586 -2.32 -17.38 1.18
CA ALA A 586 -3.38 -17.45 0.19
C ALA A 586 -3.03 -16.59 -1.04
N MET A 587 -3.57 -16.95 -2.21
CA MET A 587 -3.37 -16.20 -3.45
C MET A 587 -4.09 -14.84 -3.39
N PRO A 588 -3.39 -13.70 -3.52
CA PRO A 588 -4.05 -12.40 -3.61
C PRO A 588 -4.79 -12.24 -4.95
N GLU A 589 -5.90 -11.48 -4.95
CA GLU A 589 -6.70 -11.25 -6.16
C GLU A 589 -5.91 -10.53 -7.26
N MET A 590 -5.06 -9.56 -6.89
CA MET A 590 -4.21 -8.86 -7.87
C MET A 590 -3.27 -9.81 -8.63
N MET A 591 -2.79 -10.87 -7.98
CA MET A 591 -1.92 -11.86 -8.59
C MET A 591 -2.62 -12.59 -9.75
N ARG A 592 -3.92 -12.86 -9.56
CA ARG A 592 -4.81 -13.48 -10.54
C ARG A 592 -5.17 -12.52 -11.67
N TRP A 593 -5.64 -11.32 -11.35
CA TRP A 593 -6.17 -10.37 -12.36
C TRP A 593 -5.08 -9.75 -13.24
N TYR A 594 -3.91 -9.47 -12.67
CA TYR A 594 -2.82 -8.82 -13.39
C TYR A 594 -1.74 -9.80 -13.89
N ASN A 595 -2.07 -11.10 -13.96
CA ASN A 595 -1.19 -12.16 -14.45
C ASN A 595 0.25 -12.04 -13.87
N VAL A 596 0.34 -11.91 -12.55
CA VAL A 596 1.62 -11.79 -11.84
C VAL A 596 2.21 -13.20 -11.69
N GLU A 597 3.43 -13.44 -12.17
CA GLU A 597 4.06 -14.77 -12.13
C GLU A 597 4.27 -15.28 -10.70
N LYS A 598 4.76 -14.40 -9.83
CA LYS A 598 5.05 -14.69 -8.44
C LYS A 598 5.10 -13.39 -7.62
N LEU A 599 4.88 -13.52 -6.32
CA LEU A 599 5.11 -12.46 -5.34
C LEU A 599 6.41 -12.76 -4.59
N GLU A 600 7.19 -11.71 -4.34
CA GLU A 600 8.52 -11.78 -3.71
C GLU A 600 8.44 -11.06 -2.36
N ASP A 601 8.05 -11.79 -1.34
CA ASP A 601 7.93 -11.26 0.02
C ASP A 601 9.23 -11.50 0.80
N HIS A 602 9.41 -10.81 1.92
CA HIS A 602 10.59 -10.96 2.78
C HIS A 602 10.23 -11.15 4.23
N LEU A 603 10.99 -12.00 4.92
CA LEU A 603 11.00 -12.12 6.38
C LEU A 603 12.32 -11.60 6.90
N LYS A 604 12.27 -10.50 7.65
CA LYS A 604 13.44 -9.95 8.34
C LYS A 604 13.42 -10.30 9.81
N PHE A 605 14.47 -10.99 10.25
CA PHE A 605 14.68 -11.34 11.64
C PHE A 605 15.69 -10.36 12.24
N ILE A 606 15.22 -9.45 13.07
CA ILE A 606 16.06 -8.49 13.77
C ILE A 606 16.37 -9.10 15.14
N VAL A 607 17.64 -9.27 15.44
CA VAL A 607 18.12 -9.94 16.66
C VAL A 607 19.05 -8.99 17.40
N SER A 608 18.85 -8.83 18.71
CA SER A 608 19.73 -8.02 19.54
C SER A 608 19.91 -8.62 20.93
N THR A 609 21.06 -8.38 21.55
CA THR A 609 21.30 -8.71 22.97
C THR A 609 20.66 -7.70 23.93
N ASP A 610 20.25 -6.53 23.42
CA ASP A 610 19.49 -5.55 24.18
C ASP A 610 18.06 -5.50 23.62
N GLN A 611 17.07 -5.36 24.49
CA GLN A 611 15.68 -5.22 24.06
C GLN A 611 15.52 -3.93 23.24
N PHE A 612 14.71 -3.98 22.18
CA PHE A 612 14.50 -2.86 21.23
C PHE A 612 13.01 -2.65 20.93
N ASP A 613 12.68 -1.68 20.07
CA ASP A 613 11.34 -1.40 19.57
C ASP A 613 11.28 -1.48 18.03
N VAL A 614 10.16 -1.97 17.49
CA VAL A 614 9.89 -2.07 16.03
C VAL A 614 8.55 -1.47 15.65
N SER A 615 7.92 -0.70 16.54
CA SER A 615 6.55 -0.22 16.35
C SER A 615 6.40 0.62 15.08
N ARG A 616 7.44 1.39 14.73
CA ARG A 616 7.49 2.22 13.51
C ARG A 616 7.63 1.44 12.21
N PHE A 617 7.80 0.11 12.26
CA PHE A 617 7.88 -0.74 11.07
C PHE A 617 6.53 -1.30 10.63
N SER A 618 5.44 -1.06 11.36
CA SER A 618 4.13 -1.52 10.94
C SER A 618 3.58 -0.63 9.84
N LEU A 619 3.41 -1.19 8.64
CA LEU A 619 2.84 -0.54 7.47
C LEU A 619 1.65 -1.37 6.97
N ASN A 620 0.50 -0.73 6.72
CA ASN A 620 -0.61 -1.39 6.03
C ASN A 620 -0.24 -1.66 4.57
N SER A 621 -0.90 -2.63 3.91
CA SER A 621 -0.79 -2.80 2.46
C SER A 621 -1.14 -1.50 1.73
N LEU A 622 -0.49 -1.25 0.58
CA LEU A 622 -1.03 -0.25 -0.35
C LEU A 622 -2.44 -0.68 -0.79
N PRO A 623 -3.35 0.28 -1.02
CA PRO A 623 -4.67 -0.04 -1.55
C PRO A 623 -4.56 -0.80 -2.88
N GLU A 624 -5.34 -1.86 -3.05
CA GLU A 624 -5.28 -2.74 -4.22
C GLU A 624 -5.58 -1.97 -5.52
N PRO A 625 -4.95 -2.34 -6.66
CA PRO A 625 -5.36 -1.84 -7.96
C PRO A 625 -6.80 -2.28 -8.28
N PRO A 626 -7.51 -1.54 -9.15
CA PRO A 626 -8.88 -1.87 -9.54
C PRO A 626 -8.96 -3.26 -10.19
N ALA A 627 -10.03 -4.00 -9.90
CA ALA A 627 -10.37 -5.25 -10.57
C ALA A 627 -11.75 -5.10 -11.24
N PRO A 628 -12.09 -5.91 -12.27
CA PRO A 628 -13.37 -5.80 -12.96
C PRO A 628 -14.53 -5.92 -11.97
N MET A 629 -15.40 -4.92 -11.91
CA MET A 629 -16.53 -4.94 -10.96
C MET A 629 -17.55 -6.01 -11.37
N ALA A 630 -17.73 -7.05 -10.56
CA ALA A 630 -18.94 -7.85 -10.63
C ALA A 630 -20.11 -7.00 -10.10
N GLN A 631 -21.12 -6.74 -10.92
CA GLN A 631 -22.36 -6.04 -10.54
C GLN A 631 -23.18 -6.74 -9.44
N ASP A 632 -22.70 -7.84 -8.84
CA ASP A 632 -23.41 -8.64 -7.84
C ASP A 632 -22.95 -8.44 -6.38
N VAL A 633 -22.14 -7.42 -6.06
CA VAL A 633 -21.81 -7.09 -4.66
C VAL A 633 -22.01 -5.61 -4.35
N LEU A 634 -23.23 -5.12 -4.59
CA LEU A 634 -23.80 -4.04 -3.80
C LEU A 634 -24.72 -4.68 -2.77
N MET A 635 -24.21 -4.83 -1.54
CA MET A 635 -24.87 -5.04 -0.23
C MET A 635 -24.05 -6.03 0.62
N ASP A 636 -23.02 -5.53 1.32
CA ASP A 636 -22.74 -5.79 2.76
C ASP A 636 -21.33 -5.25 3.12
N PRO A 637 -21.20 -4.18 3.94
CA PRO A 637 -19.91 -3.72 4.46
C PRO A 637 -19.25 -4.68 5.47
N LYS A 638 -19.83 -5.85 5.75
CA LYS A 638 -19.36 -6.82 6.74
C LYS A 638 -18.81 -8.11 6.15
N MET A 639 -17.85 -8.06 5.24
CA MET A 639 -16.98 -9.22 4.97
C MET A 639 -15.60 -8.80 4.43
N ARG A 640 -14.80 -8.13 5.26
CA ARG A 640 -13.33 -8.23 5.24
C ARG A 640 -12.84 -8.17 6.67
N GLY A 641 -12.77 -9.34 7.29
CA GLY A 641 -12.35 -9.53 8.67
C GLY A 641 -12.22 -11.02 8.92
N VAL A 642 -11.07 -11.59 8.54
CA VAL A 642 -10.78 -12.98 8.88
C VAL A 642 -10.53 -13.02 10.39
N ASN A 643 -11.41 -13.73 11.09
CA ASN A 643 -11.39 -13.92 12.52
C ASN A 643 -10.08 -14.60 12.97
N ARG A 644 -9.49 -13.95 13.97
CA ARG A 644 -8.35 -14.33 14.81
C ARG A 644 -8.76 -15.42 15.81
N GLN A 645 -7.82 -16.27 16.21
CA GLN A 645 -7.86 -16.97 17.51
C GLN A 645 -6.54 -17.71 17.78
N ALA A 646 -5.74 -17.19 18.74
CA ALA A 646 -5.22 -17.89 19.93
C ALA A 646 -3.96 -17.18 20.52
N ALA A 647 -3.90 -17.04 21.84
CA ALA A 647 -2.77 -16.54 22.61
C ALA A 647 -2.02 -17.73 23.21
N ILE A 648 -0.67 -17.75 23.19
CA ILE A 648 0.20 -18.60 24.04
C ILE A 648 1.60 -17.93 24.20
N GLN A 649 2.02 -17.66 25.45
CA GLN A 649 3.40 -17.43 25.95
C GLN A 649 3.59 -18.35 27.17
N PHE A 650 4.50 -19.35 27.17
CA PHE A 650 5.95 -19.36 27.51
C PHE A 650 6.30 -19.34 29.00
N ARG A 651 6.97 -20.41 29.50
CA ARG A 651 7.97 -20.35 30.59
C ARG A 651 8.92 -21.56 30.71
N SER A 652 10.06 -21.24 31.32
CA SER A 652 11.41 -21.84 31.46
C SER A 652 11.58 -23.22 32.11
N ALA A 653 12.79 -23.79 31.97
CA ALA A 653 13.40 -24.61 33.03
C ALA A 653 14.97 -24.56 33.08
N PHE A 654 15.47 -24.22 34.27
CA PHE A 654 16.79 -24.51 34.91
C PHE A 654 17.98 -23.52 34.87
N GLU A 655 18.57 -23.39 36.07
CA GLU A 655 19.67 -22.53 36.54
C GLU A 655 21.00 -22.72 35.81
N VAL A 656 21.66 -21.61 35.45
CA VAL A 656 23.12 -21.52 35.34
C VAL A 656 23.60 -20.11 35.74
N THR A 657 24.62 -20.05 36.59
CA THR A 657 25.45 -18.86 36.88
C THR A 657 25.94 -18.19 35.61
N VAL A 658 25.62 -16.90 35.40
CA VAL A 658 26.00 -16.12 34.21
C VAL A 658 27.44 -15.60 34.33
N PRO A 659 28.38 -16.01 33.47
CA PRO A 659 29.54 -15.18 33.11
C PRO A 659 29.07 -14.08 32.15
N GLN A 660 29.60 -12.86 32.25
CA GLN A 660 29.25 -11.77 31.33
C GLN A 660 29.45 -12.20 29.85
N PRO A 661 28.47 -11.97 28.95
CA PRO A 661 28.64 -12.29 27.55
C PRO A 661 29.59 -11.29 26.88
N ALA A 662 30.52 -11.83 26.09
CA ALA A 662 31.62 -11.08 25.46
C ALA A 662 31.23 -10.25 24.22
N VAL A 663 29.94 -10.18 23.83
CA VAL A 663 29.52 -9.41 22.64
C VAL A 663 28.12 -8.80 22.87
N LYS A 664 28.04 -7.46 22.92
CA LYS A 664 26.79 -6.69 22.81
C LYS A 664 26.56 -6.29 21.35
N GLY A 665 25.32 -6.34 20.88
CA GLY A 665 25.03 -5.91 19.52
C GLY A 665 23.66 -6.27 18.97
N TRP A 666 23.51 -6.10 17.65
CA TRP A 666 22.36 -6.55 16.89
C TRP A 666 22.74 -7.00 15.47
N ARG A 667 21.90 -7.81 14.83
CA ARG A 667 22.03 -8.32 13.46
C ARG A 667 20.65 -8.46 12.80
N VAL A 668 20.63 -8.46 11.47
CA VAL A 668 19.44 -8.76 10.66
C VAL A 668 19.71 -10.00 9.80
N TYR A 669 18.76 -10.92 9.77
CA TYR A 669 18.67 -12.00 8.78
C TYR A 669 17.53 -11.68 7.82
N ASP A 670 17.70 -11.96 6.54
CA ASP A 670 16.69 -11.72 5.51
C ASP A 670 16.39 -13.03 4.79
N VAL A 671 15.13 -13.43 4.70
CA VAL A 671 14.71 -14.64 3.98
C VAL A 671 13.66 -14.24 2.96
N GLU A 672 13.89 -14.58 1.69
CA GLU A 672 12.92 -14.33 0.62
C GLU A 672 11.85 -15.43 0.62
N VAL A 673 10.59 -15.03 0.43
CA VAL A 673 9.44 -15.94 0.34
C VAL A 673 8.78 -15.73 -1.01
N ASP A 674 9.01 -16.67 -1.92
CA ASP A 674 8.42 -16.66 -3.26
C ASP A 674 7.07 -17.37 -3.25
N ILE A 675 5.99 -16.62 -3.45
CA ILE A 675 4.66 -17.19 -3.63
C ILE A 675 4.43 -17.35 -5.13
N VAL A 676 4.33 -18.58 -5.61
CA VAL A 676 4.22 -18.89 -7.05
C VAL A 676 2.75 -18.89 -7.48
N ASN A 677 2.43 -18.15 -8.56
CA ASN A 677 1.08 -18.11 -9.10
C ASN A 677 0.79 -19.40 -9.89
N PRO A 678 -0.15 -20.25 -9.42
CA PRO A 678 -0.51 -21.47 -10.13
C PRO A 678 -1.31 -21.20 -11.41
N LEU A 679 -1.83 -19.98 -11.58
CA LEU A 679 -2.61 -19.52 -12.72
C LEU A 679 -1.81 -18.57 -13.62
N PHE A 680 -0.48 -18.48 -13.48
CA PHE A 680 0.31 -17.66 -14.38
C PHE A 680 0.09 -18.09 -15.83
N ASN A 681 -0.18 -17.12 -16.69
CA ASN A 681 -0.59 -17.29 -18.09
C ASN A 681 -1.86 -18.13 -18.30
N THR A 682 -2.66 -18.36 -17.25
CA THR A 682 -3.93 -19.08 -17.33
C THR A 682 -5.06 -18.21 -16.83
N ILE A 683 -6.05 -17.93 -17.68
CA ILE A 683 -7.23 -17.15 -17.31
C ILE A 683 -8.51 -17.89 -17.71
N ASN A 684 -9.56 -17.75 -16.91
CA ASN A 684 -10.88 -18.24 -17.29
C ASN A 684 -11.53 -17.29 -18.29
N GLN A 685 -12.23 -17.84 -19.29
CA GLN A 685 -12.90 -17.06 -20.34
C GLN A 685 -13.75 -15.91 -19.80
N GLU A 686 -14.62 -16.17 -18.82
CA GLU A 686 -15.53 -15.17 -18.25
C GLU A 686 -14.76 -14.02 -17.59
N ASN A 687 -13.64 -14.32 -16.93
CA ASN A 687 -12.80 -13.29 -16.32
C ASN A 687 -12.10 -12.43 -17.37
N LEU A 688 -11.60 -13.03 -18.46
CA LEU A 688 -10.97 -12.29 -19.55
C LEU A 688 -11.97 -11.37 -20.25
N GLU A 689 -13.18 -11.87 -20.55
CA GLU A 689 -14.27 -11.09 -21.13
C GLU A 689 -14.69 -9.94 -20.21
N ARG A 690 -14.79 -10.19 -18.90
CA ARG A 690 -15.07 -9.14 -17.91
C ARG A 690 -13.98 -8.07 -17.88
N MET A 691 -12.70 -8.45 -17.91
CA MET A 691 -11.63 -7.45 -17.95
C MET A 691 -11.69 -6.61 -19.22
N LEU A 692 -11.90 -7.23 -20.38
CA LEU A 692 -12.00 -6.55 -21.68
C LEU A 692 -13.21 -5.62 -21.78
N ALA A 693 -14.32 -6.00 -21.15
CA ALA A 693 -15.54 -5.19 -21.08
C ALA A 693 -15.45 -4.04 -20.06
N ASP A 694 -14.56 -4.15 -19.07
CA ASP A 694 -14.41 -3.17 -18.01
C ASP A 694 -13.61 -1.93 -18.45
N ASP A 695 -14.09 -0.79 -17.98
CA ASP A 695 -13.65 0.54 -18.38
C ASP A 695 -12.25 0.90 -17.90
N VAL A 696 -11.79 0.26 -16.83
CA VAL A 696 -10.50 0.52 -16.21
C VAL A 696 -9.51 -0.58 -16.59
N THR A 697 -9.95 -1.85 -16.60
CA THR A 697 -9.05 -2.99 -16.77
C THR A 697 -8.86 -3.46 -18.22
N GLY A 698 -9.67 -2.98 -19.18
CA GLY A 698 -9.60 -3.43 -20.58
C GLY A 698 -8.22 -3.27 -21.22
N GLU A 699 -7.53 -2.15 -20.96
CA GLU A 699 -6.18 -1.91 -21.47
C GLU A 699 -5.15 -2.91 -20.93
N PHE A 700 -5.30 -3.24 -19.65
CA PHE A 700 -4.42 -4.17 -18.95
C PHE A 700 -4.64 -5.58 -19.49
N ALA A 701 -5.89 -5.99 -19.74
CA ALA A 701 -6.16 -7.28 -20.38
C ALA A 701 -5.53 -7.39 -21.77
N VAL A 702 -5.66 -6.35 -22.60
CA VAL A 702 -5.02 -6.33 -23.92
C VAL A 702 -3.50 -6.45 -23.79
N GLY A 703 -2.87 -5.62 -22.94
CA GLY A 703 -1.42 -5.63 -22.75
C GLY A 703 -0.86 -6.91 -22.11
N LEU A 704 -1.62 -7.55 -21.22
CA LEU A 704 -1.23 -8.78 -20.54
C LEU A 704 -1.39 -10.01 -21.45
N TYR A 705 -2.50 -10.13 -22.17
CA TYR A 705 -2.90 -11.39 -22.82
C TYR A 705 -2.79 -11.42 -24.35
N TYR A 706 -2.69 -10.27 -25.02
CA TYR A 706 -2.70 -10.20 -26.48
C TYR A 706 -1.41 -9.58 -27.06
N ASN A 707 -1.04 -10.04 -28.26
CA ASN A 707 -0.14 -9.36 -29.17
C ASN A 707 -0.95 -8.49 -30.12
N ILE A 708 -0.41 -7.32 -30.49
CA ILE A 708 -1.05 -6.41 -31.45
C ILE A 708 -0.28 -6.51 -32.77
N GLY A 709 -0.99 -6.78 -33.85
CA GLY A 709 -0.42 -6.87 -35.20
C GLY A 709 -1.39 -6.40 -36.28
N PHE A 710 -1.05 -6.69 -37.53
CA PHE A 710 -1.89 -6.44 -38.69
C PHE A 710 -2.24 -7.75 -39.41
N ASP A 711 -3.46 -7.85 -39.93
CA ASP A 711 -3.85 -8.93 -40.82
C ASP A 711 -3.37 -8.69 -42.27
N GLU A 712 -3.70 -9.62 -43.18
CA GLU A 712 -3.31 -9.56 -44.60
C GLU A 712 -3.86 -8.33 -45.35
N ASN A 713 -4.88 -7.67 -44.79
CA ASN A 713 -5.51 -6.47 -45.33
C ASN A 713 -4.98 -5.18 -44.66
N GLY A 714 -4.02 -5.28 -43.73
CA GLY A 714 -3.49 -4.14 -42.98
C GLY A 714 -4.41 -3.68 -41.85
N ALA A 715 -5.43 -4.46 -41.50
CA ALA A 715 -6.33 -4.19 -40.41
C ALA A 715 -5.73 -4.67 -39.07
N THR A 716 -5.99 -3.94 -37.99
CA THR A 716 -5.52 -4.33 -36.66
C THR A 716 -6.08 -5.69 -36.26
N SER A 717 -5.20 -6.58 -35.84
CA SER A 717 -5.54 -7.88 -35.27
C SER A 717 -4.89 -8.01 -33.90
N TYR A 718 -5.65 -8.47 -32.90
CA TYR A 718 -5.08 -8.87 -31.63
C TYR A 718 -5.08 -10.38 -31.53
N THR A 719 -3.91 -10.98 -31.49
CA THR A 719 -3.75 -12.43 -31.37
C THR A 719 -3.43 -12.76 -29.93
N LEU A 720 -4.03 -13.83 -29.40
CA LEU A 720 -3.70 -14.28 -28.05
C LEU A 720 -2.20 -14.61 -28.01
N LYS A 721 -1.50 -14.14 -26.98
CA LYS A 721 -0.09 -14.47 -26.80
C LYS A 721 0.07 -15.99 -26.71
N PRO A 722 1.07 -16.59 -27.38
CA PRO A 722 1.18 -18.04 -27.51
C PRO A 722 1.36 -18.77 -26.18
N GLU A 723 1.88 -18.09 -25.16
CA GLU A 723 2.03 -18.60 -23.80
C GLU A 723 0.73 -18.61 -22.98
N ILE A 724 -0.33 -17.93 -23.42
CA ILE A 724 -1.57 -17.78 -22.66
C ILE A 724 -2.53 -18.94 -22.93
N THR A 725 -3.05 -19.51 -21.85
CA THR A 725 -4.09 -20.55 -21.85
C THR A 725 -5.41 -19.98 -21.34
N VAL A 726 -6.47 -20.06 -22.16
CA VAL A 726 -7.83 -19.70 -21.74
C VAL A 726 -8.63 -20.95 -21.40
N THR A 727 -9.11 -21.02 -20.16
CA THR A 727 -9.95 -22.15 -19.69
C THR A 727 -11.43 -21.82 -19.86
N ALA A 728 -12.18 -22.68 -20.55
CA ALA A 728 -13.63 -22.55 -20.73
C ALA A 728 -14.37 -23.40 -19.67
N GLN A 729 -15.48 -22.89 -19.14
CA GLN A 729 -16.46 -23.77 -18.48
C GLN A 729 -17.28 -24.50 -19.56
N GLU A 730 -17.61 -25.77 -19.34
CA GLU A 730 -18.31 -26.66 -20.28
C GLU A 730 -19.68 -26.16 -20.80
N LYS A 731 -20.14 -24.97 -20.37
CA LYS A 731 -21.38 -24.34 -20.84
C LYS A 731 -21.25 -22.82 -20.98
N ALA A 732 -20.67 -22.33 -22.07
CA ALA A 732 -21.12 -21.09 -22.71
C ALA A 732 -20.64 -20.97 -24.17
N VAL A 733 -21.62 -20.62 -25.00
CA VAL A 733 -21.67 -20.28 -26.43
C VAL A 733 -20.42 -19.60 -27.01
N ARG A 734 -20.04 -20.02 -28.22
CA ARG A 734 -19.04 -19.40 -29.11
C ARG A 734 -19.24 -17.87 -29.23
N GLY A 735 -18.16 -17.11 -29.05
CA GLY A 735 -17.97 -15.86 -29.77
C GLY A 735 -17.25 -14.75 -29.00
N LEU A 736 -15.96 -14.92 -28.66
CA LEU A 736 -15.05 -13.80 -28.34
C LEU A 736 -13.56 -14.17 -28.17
N ILE A 737 -13.16 -15.45 -28.33
CA ILE A 737 -11.83 -15.95 -27.92
C ILE A 737 -10.84 -16.18 -29.09
N SER A 738 -11.29 -16.23 -30.36
CA SER A 738 -10.34 -16.18 -31.49
C SER A 738 -9.76 -14.78 -31.64
N ASP A 739 -8.66 -14.63 -32.40
CA ASP A 739 -8.07 -13.35 -32.81
C ASP A 739 -9.12 -12.22 -32.82
N ILE A 740 -8.86 -11.17 -32.05
CA ILE A 740 -9.79 -10.05 -31.96
C ILE A 740 -9.88 -9.43 -33.35
N GLY A 741 -11.05 -9.52 -33.96
CA GLY A 741 -11.32 -8.92 -35.26
C GLY A 741 -11.23 -7.39 -35.23
N LEU A 742 -10.97 -6.81 -36.40
CA LEU A 742 -10.84 -5.37 -36.65
C LEU A 742 -11.94 -4.51 -35.99
N ASP A 743 -13.17 -5.02 -35.89
CA ASP A 743 -14.29 -4.25 -35.34
C ASP A 743 -14.16 -4.01 -33.82
N LEU A 744 -13.70 -5.00 -33.06
CA LEU A 744 -13.52 -4.89 -31.61
C LEU A 744 -12.24 -4.09 -31.28
N ALA A 745 -11.21 -4.23 -32.11
CA ALA A 745 -10.01 -3.38 -32.12
C ALA A 745 -10.35 -1.89 -32.26
N ASN A 746 -11.12 -1.56 -33.30
CA ASN A 746 -11.56 -0.20 -33.59
C ASN A 746 -12.51 0.35 -32.52
N TRP A 747 -13.37 -0.49 -31.94
CA TRP A 747 -14.21 -0.08 -30.81
C TRP A 747 -13.38 0.31 -29.59
N TYR A 748 -12.39 -0.51 -29.21
CA TYR A 748 -11.54 -0.24 -28.05
C TYR A 748 -10.72 1.06 -28.21
N ALA A 749 -10.10 1.27 -29.38
CA ALA A 749 -9.33 2.47 -29.68
C ALA A 749 -10.19 3.75 -29.59
N ARG A 750 -11.41 3.72 -30.16
CA ARG A 750 -12.37 4.83 -30.06
C ARG A 750 -12.80 5.09 -28.62
N ARG A 751 -13.15 4.04 -27.87
CA ARG A 751 -13.55 4.15 -26.46
C ARG A 751 -12.47 4.86 -25.63
N LYS A 752 -11.18 4.51 -25.82
CA LYS A 752 -10.05 5.17 -25.16
C LYS A 752 -9.97 6.66 -25.47
N ARG A 753 -10.07 7.05 -26.75
CA ARG A 753 -10.01 8.46 -27.17
C ARG A 753 -11.22 9.27 -26.70
N ASN A 754 -12.41 8.70 -26.79
CA ASN A 754 -13.64 9.37 -26.40
C ASN A 754 -13.75 9.57 -24.89
N ARG A 755 -13.08 8.73 -24.07
CA ARG A 755 -12.87 9.05 -22.65
C ARG A 755 -11.96 10.25 -22.44
N TYR A 756 -10.84 10.31 -23.16
CA TYR A 756 -9.95 11.47 -23.09
C TYR A 756 -10.68 12.77 -23.49
N TYR A 757 -11.55 12.71 -24.50
CA TYR A 757 -12.46 13.80 -24.83
C TYR A 757 -13.35 14.22 -23.65
N GLN A 758 -14.04 13.28 -23.03
CA GLN A 758 -14.94 13.55 -21.89
C GLN A 758 -14.19 14.16 -20.70
N SER A 759 -13.01 13.62 -20.39
CA SER A 759 -12.09 14.15 -19.38
C SER A 759 -11.77 15.63 -19.62
N VAL A 760 -11.24 15.90 -20.81
CA VAL A 760 -10.69 17.20 -21.15
C VAL A 760 -11.79 18.25 -21.23
N THR A 761 -12.96 17.91 -21.77
CA THR A 761 -14.11 18.82 -21.85
C THR A 761 -14.74 19.11 -20.49
N LYS A 762 -14.67 18.17 -19.54
CA LYS A 762 -15.13 18.40 -18.16
C LYS A 762 -14.21 19.36 -17.41
N ARG A 763 -12.89 19.30 -17.67
CA ARG A 763 -11.88 20.15 -17.03
C ARG A 763 -11.77 21.54 -17.66
N ASP A 764 -11.83 21.62 -18.98
CA ASP A 764 -11.83 22.87 -19.73
C ASP A 764 -13.06 22.92 -20.68
N PRO A 765 -14.21 23.40 -20.17
CA PRO A 765 -15.44 23.48 -20.95
C PRO A 765 -15.34 24.38 -22.19
N ASN A 766 -14.38 25.31 -22.20
CA ASN A 766 -14.15 26.27 -23.28
C ASN A 766 -13.18 25.76 -24.34
N ARG A 767 -12.56 24.60 -24.12
CA ARG A 767 -11.64 24.02 -25.10
C ARG A 767 -12.37 23.74 -26.41
N LEU A 768 -11.73 24.09 -27.52
CA LEU A 768 -12.30 23.92 -28.84
C LEU A 768 -12.61 22.43 -29.09
N ARG A 769 -13.90 22.15 -29.34
CA ARG A 769 -14.43 20.80 -29.59
C ARG A 769 -14.36 20.49 -31.07
N ILE A 770 -13.89 19.28 -31.36
CA ILE A 770 -13.74 18.74 -32.71
C ILE A 770 -14.31 17.33 -32.71
N VAL A 771 -14.94 16.93 -33.82
CA VAL A 771 -15.26 15.53 -34.09
C VAL A 771 -14.36 15.06 -35.25
N SER A 772 -13.89 13.83 -35.22
CA SER A 772 -13.08 13.25 -36.30
C SER A 772 -13.65 11.91 -36.77
N GLU A 773 -13.82 11.78 -38.08
CA GLU A 773 -14.13 10.53 -38.77
C GLU A 773 -12.97 10.21 -39.71
N GLY A 774 -12.55 8.95 -39.80
CA GLY A 774 -11.43 8.65 -40.67
C GLY A 774 -10.96 7.22 -40.71
N ASP A 775 -9.90 7.01 -41.47
CA ASP A 775 -9.19 5.74 -41.65
C ASP A 775 -7.96 5.62 -40.73
N SER A 776 -6.99 4.78 -41.10
CA SER A 776 -5.79 4.49 -40.30
C SER A 776 -4.86 5.68 -40.07
N TRP A 777 -5.00 6.80 -40.79
CA TRP A 777 -4.26 8.04 -40.49
C TRP A 777 -4.84 8.80 -39.30
N PHE A 778 -6.11 8.56 -38.98
CA PHE A 778 -6.80 9.07 -37.79
C PHE A 778 -6.99 8.01 -36.72
N GLN A 779 -6.76 6.73 -37.02
CA GLN A 779 -6.83 5.63 -36.06
C GLN A 779 -5.80 4.54 -36.33
N HIS A 780 -4.54 4.83 -36.03
CA HIS A 780 -3.46 3.85 -36.11
C HIS A 780 -3.31 3.08 -34.77
N PRO A 781 -3.21 1.74 -34.79
CA PRO A 781 -3.23 0.92 -33.56
C PRO A 781 -1.91 0.89 -32.77
N LEU A 782 -0.77 1.10 -33.44
CA LEU A 782 0.57 0.87 -32.89
C LEU A 782 1.44 2.13 -32.80
N VAL A 783 0.95 3.24 -33.36
CA VAL A 783 1.71 4.48 -33.50
C VAL A 783 0.77 5.62 -33.13
N ARG A 784 1.30 6.63 -32.43
CA ARG A 784 0.55 7.86 -32.15
C ARG A 784 0.26 8.56 -33.47
N ASP A 785 -1.03 8.66 -33.80
CA ASP A 785 -1.47 9.24 -35.07
C ASP A 785 -1.86 10.72 -34.94
N ILE A 786 -2.40 11.28 -36.03
CA ILE A 786 -2.79 12.69 -36.10
C ILE A 786 -3.73 13.07 -34.95
N ILE A 787 -4.73 12.23 -34.65
CA ILE A 787 -5.72 12.52 -33.61
C ILE A 787 -5.09 12.47 -32.21
N ASP A 788 -4.18 11.53 -31.95
CA ASP A 788 -3.46 11.48 -30.68
C ASP A 788 -2.60 12.74 -30.45
N HIS A 789 -1.99 13.27 -31.51
CA HIS A 789 -1.22 14.52 -31.45
C HIS A 789 -2.11 15.76 -31.31
N LEU A 790 -3.22 15.84 -32.06
CA LEU A 790 -4.15 16.96 -32.00
C LEU A 790 -4.95 17.02 -30.69
N SER A 791 -5.23 15.87 -30.07
CA SER A 791 -5.94 15.79 -28.78
C SER A 791 -5.17 16.47 -27.65
N LYS A 792 -3.85 16.64 -27.78
CA LYS A 792 -3.05 17.41 -26.82
C LYS A 792 -3.40 18.91 -26.80
N VAL A 793 -4.00 19.43 -27.88
CA VAL A 793 -4.35 20.84 -28.05
C VAL A 793 -5.86 21.04 -28.05
N TYR A 794 -6.61 20.16 -28.70
CA TYR A 794 -8.07 20.27 -28.87
C TYR A 794 -8.82 19.15 -28.13
N ALA A 795 -10.11 19.34 -27.88
CA ALA A 795 -10.97 18.25 -27.39
C ALA A 795 -11.57 17.51 -28.59
N ILE A 796 -11.07 16.32 -28.92
CA ILE A 796 -11.47 15.57 -30.12
C ILE A 796 -12.27 14.32 -29.76
N TYR A 797 -13.51 14.24 -30.22
CA TYR A 797 -14.32 13.02 -30.18
C TYR A 797 -14.12 12.24 -31.49
N CYS A 798 -13.65 11.00 -31.39
CA CYS A 798 -13.19 10.18 -32.51
C CYS A 798 -14.20 9.07 -32.84
N THR A 799 -14.67 9.04 -34.08
CA THR A 799 -15.51 7.97 -34.66
C THR A 799 -14.78 7.16 -35.75
N ALA A 800 -13.51 7.47 -36.00
CA ALA A 800 -12.65 6.85 -37.00
C ALA A 800 -12.50 5.33 -36.80
N ALA A 801 -12.16 4.63 -37.88
CA ALA A 801 -11.90 3.19 -37.86
C ALA A 801 -10.76 2.85 -38.83
N ALA A 802 -9.75 2.12 -38.33
CA ALA A 802 -8.69 1.57 -39.18
C ALA A 802 -9.30 0.62 -40.22
N GLY A 803 -8.83 0.71 -41.47
CA GLY A 803 -9.32 -0.11 -42.58
C GLY A 803 -10.67 0.31 -43.16
N ASP A 804 -11.27 1.41 -42.69
CA ASP A 804 -12.59 1.84 -43.16
C ASP A 804 -12.55 2.50 -44.54
N THR A 805 -13.63 2.33 -45.31
CA THR A 805 -13.78 2.91 -46.66
C THR A 805 -14.69 4.12 -46.62
N LEU A 806 -14.51 5.06 -47.53
CA LEU A 806 -15.28 6.30 -47.56
C LEU A 806 -16.80 6.04 -47.75
N SER A 807 -17.16 4.98 -48.48
CA SER A 807 -18.57 4.57 -48.65
C SER A 807 -19.26 4.21 -47.35
N ASN A 808 -18.53 3.63 -46.39
CA ASN A 808 -19.10 3.21 -45.11
C ASN A 808 -19.47 4.40 -44.23
N TYR A 809 -18.89 5.59 -44.46
CA TYR A 809 -19.24 6.76 -43.66
C TYR A 809 -20.71 7.15 -43.88
N LEU A 810 -21.26 6.88 -45.06
CA LEU A 810 -22.64 7.20 -45.40
C LEU A 810 -23.62 6.03 -45.24
N SER A 811 -23.18 4.84 -44.84
CA SER A 811 -24.06 3.65 -44.81
C SER A 811 -25.13 3.69 -43.71
N GLN A 812 -25.04 4.64 -42.76
CA GLN A 812 -25.84 4.72 -41.53
C GLN A 812 -25.69 3.52 -40.59
N ASP A 813 -24.83 2.54 -40.93
CA ASP A 813 -24.50 1.44 -40.04
C ASP A 813 -23.70 1.98 -38.86
N LYS A 814 -24.29 1.96 -37.67
CA LYS A 814 -23.61 2.40 -36.45
C LYS A 814 -22.47 1.44 -36.16
N LYS A 815 -21.23 1.95 -36.10
CA LYS A 815 -20.03 1.19 -35.75
C LYS A 815 -20.05 0.83 -34.25
N GLN A 816 -20.86 -0.16 -33.87
CA GLN A 816 -21.18 -0.50 -32.48
C GLN A 816 -21.83 0.67 -31.70
N GLY A 817 -22.80 1.35 -32.31
CA GLY A 817 -23.60 2.40 -31.67
C GLY A 817 -23.11 3.83 -31.87
N GLU A 818 -21.88 4.01 -32.39
CA GLU A 818 -21.31 5.34 -32.66
C GLU A 818 -21.42 5.69 -34.15
N TYR A 819 -21.90 6.90 -34.43
CA TYR A 819 -22.03 7.46 -35.78
C TYR A 819 -21.67 8.95 -35.75
N PHE A 820 -20.87 9.42 -36.71
CA PHE A 820 -20.36 10.80 -36.65
C PHE A 820 -21.47 11.85 -36.65
N LEU A 821 -22.60 11.65 -37.35
CA LEU A 821 -23.72 12.61 -37.30
C LEU A 821 -24.34 12.70 -35.90
N ASP A 822 -24.46 11.57 -35.20
CA ASP A 822 -24.96 11.55 -33.81
C ASP A 822 -24.01 12.36 -32.92
N ALA A 823 -22.69 12.16 -33.08
CA ALA A 823 -21.65 12.90 -32.34
C ALA A 823 -21.63 14.41 -32.68
N LEU A 824 -21.83 14.79 -33.95
CA LEU A 824 -21.91 16.18 -34.36
C LEU A 824 -23.10 16.89 -33.70
N VAL A 825 -24.25 16.21 -33.58
CA VAL A 825 -25.44 16.74 -32.90
C VAL A 825 -25.23 16.83 -31.39
N GLU A 826 -24.74 15.76 -30.77
CA GLU A 826 -24.57 15.68 -29.32
C GLU A 826 -23.55 16.71 -28.79
N TYR A 827 -22.40 16.82 -29.46
CA TYR A 827 -21.28 17.60 -28.95
C TYR A 827 -21.16 19.01 -29.54
N SER A 828 -21.87 19.29 -30.63
CA SER A 828 -21.89 20.59 -31.34
C SER A 828 -20.47 21.17 -31.55
N PRO A 829 -19.56 20.46 -32.24
CA PRO A 829 -18.18 20.88 -32.41
C PRO A 829 -18.04 22.09 -33.34
N GLY A 830 -16.93 22.82 -33.22
CA GLY A 830 -16.58 23.90 -34.13
C GLY A 830 -15.97 23.40 -35.45
N TYR A 831 -15.35 22.22 -35.42
CA TYR A 831 -14.68 21.60 -36.56
C TYR A 831 -15.01 20.11 -36.70
N PHE A 832 -15.01 19.62 -37.93
CA PHE A 832 -15.08 18.20 -38.25
C PHE A 832 -13.91 17.80 -39.16
N LEU A 833 -13.14 16.81 -38.73
CA LEU A 833 -11.97 16.33 -39.48
C LEU A 833 -12.33 15.05 -40.22
N ILE A 834 -11.88 14.94 -41.48
CA ILE A 834 -12.11 13.76 -42.32
C ILE A 834 -10.80 13.26 -42.91
N SER A 835 -10.53 11.96 -42.73
CA SER A 835 -9.47 11.20 -43.43
C SER A 835 -10.08 10.01 -44.16
N GLY A 836 -10.12 9.97 -45.49
CA GLY A 836 -10.73 8.83 -46.17
C GLY A 836 -10.42 8.70 -47.66
N GLY A 837 -10.59 7.49 -48.19
CA GLY A 837 -10.33 7.14 -49.59
C GLY A 837 -9.02 6.41 -49.84
N GLY A 838 -8.13 6.31 -48.84
CA GLY A 838 -6.91 5.49 -48.91
C GLY A 838 -7.22 4.02 -49.09
N ASN A 839 -8.04 3.44 -48.19
CA ASN A 839 -8.47 2.03 -48.25
C ASN A 839 -9.41 1.70 -49.41
N ASP A 840 -9.80 2.69 -50.22
CA ASP A 840 -10.62 2.52 -51.43
C ASP A 840 -9.76 2.38 -52.70
N ILE A 841 -8.50 2.79 -52.62
CA ILE A 841 -7.55 2.82 -53.74
C ILE A 841 -6.36 1.89 -53.47
N LEU A 842 -5.90 1.88 -52.22
CA LEU A 842 -4.72 1.17 -51.73
C LEU A 842 -5.13 -0.19 -51.14
N GLY A 843 -4.18 -1.11 -50.97
CA GLY A 843 -4.43 -2.47 -50.47
C GLY A 843 -4.68 -3.51 -51.57
N ALA A 844 -5.32 -4.64 -51.26
CA ALA A 844 -5.41 -5.78 -52.19
C ALA A 844 -6.10 -5.47 -53.54
N GLN A 845 -7.08 -4.57 -53.53
CA GLN A 845 -7.78 -4.11 -54.72
C GLN A 845 -6.90 -3.28 -55.66
N PHE A 846 -5.79 -2.70 -55.17
CA PHE A 846 -4.84 -1.95 -56.00
C PHE A 846 -4.32 -2.79 -57.17
N ARG A 847 -4.15 -4.09 -56.94
CA ARG A 847 -3.78 -5.09 -57.95
C ARG A 847 -4.71 -5.08 -59.18
N GLN A 848 -5.98 -4.72 -59.00
CA GLN A 848 -7.00 -4.70 -60.06
C GLN A 848 -6.94 -3.43 -60.91
N PHE A 849 -6.36 -2.35 -60.37
CA PHE A 849 -6.18 -1.09 -61.09
C PHE A 849 -4.96 -1.10 -62.01
N LEU A 850 -4.03 -2.03 -61.78
CA LEU A 850 -2.86 -2.22 -62.63
C LEU A 850 -3.20 -2.98 -63.92
N ILE A 851 -2.49 -2.65 -65.00
CA ILE A 851 -2.51 -3.43 -66.25
C ILE A 851 -2.06 -4.88 -66.00
N ASP A 852 -2.53 -5.82 -66.81
CA ASP A 852 -2.27 -7.25 -66.57
C ASP A 852 -0.89 -7.72 -67.03
N VAL A 853 -0.32 -7.06 -68.05
CA VAL A 853 1.00 -7.40 -68.61
C VAL A 853 1.71 -6.12 -69.05
N VAL A 854 2.95 -5.91 -68.59
CA VAL A 854 3.83 -4.84 -69.09
C VAL A 854 4.53 -5.31 -70.37
N ASN A 855 4.20 -4.69 -71.51
CA ASN A 855 4.80 -4.96 -72.82
C ASN A 855 5.72 -3.80 -73.28
N ASP A 856 6.38 -3.96 -74.43
CA ASP A 856 7.32 -2.95 -74.96
C ASP A 856 6.64 -1.62 -75.33
N GLU A 857 5.36 -1.65 -75.72
CA GLU A 857 4.56 -0.44 -75.96
C GLU A 857 4.31 0.34 -74.65
N THR A 858 3.98 -0.36 -73.56
CA THR A 858 3.82 0.23 -72.23
C THR A 858 5.14 0.80 -71.72
N LYS A 859 6.27 0.12 -71.97
CA LYS A 859 7.61 0.62 -71.59
C LYS A 859 8.01 1.88 -72.37
N ALA A 860 7.58 1.99 -73.63
CA ALA A 860 7.83 3.17 -74.46
C ALA A 860 6.94 4.37 -74.09
N ASP A 861 5.81 4.14 -73.42
CA ASP A 861 4.94 5.20 -72.91
C ASP A 861 5.65 5.96 -71.77
N LYS A 862 5.58 7.30 -71.83
CA LYS A 862 6.16 8.22 -70.85
C LYS A 862 5.12 8.84 -69.93
N ARG A 863 3.83 8.52 -70.10
CA ARG A 863 2.76 9.03 -69.23
C ARG A 863 2.91 8.44 -67.82
N PRO A 864 2.84 9.27 -66.75
CA PRO A 864 2.93 8.78 -65.37
C PRO A 864 1.86 7.74 -65.00
N GLY A 865 0.68 7.77 -65.64
CA GLY A 865 -0.42 6.82 -65.43
C GLY A 865 -0.42 5.59 -66.34
N LYS A 866 0.66 5.32 -67.10
CA LYS A 866 0.70 4.26 -68.13
C LYS A 866 0.41 2.83 -67.62
N TYR A 867 0.58 2.58 -66.33
CA TYR A 867 0.32 1.28 -65.71
C TYR A 867 -1.08 1.13 -65.13
N LEU A 868 -1.94 2.14 -65.24
CA LEU A 868 -3.27 2.17 -64.64
C LEU A 868 -4.36 1.94 -65.69
N LYS A 869 -5.34 1.09 -65.36
CA LYS A 869 -6.56 0.86 -66.13
C LYS A 869 -7.57 1.99 -65.89
N ASP A 870 -8.55 2.14 -66.79
CA ASP A 870 -9.65 3.09 -66.64
C ASP A 870 -10.49 2.84 -65.37
N SER A 871 -10.49 1.61 -64.85
CA SER A 871 -11.14 1.25 -63.58
C SER A 871 -10.64 2.08 -62.40
N PHE A 872 -9.37 2.53 -62.43
CA PHE A 872 -8.82 3.44 -61.42
C PHE A 872 -9.51 4.81 -61.45
N GLN A 873 -9.62 5.42 -62.64
CA GLN A 873 -10.25 6.73 -62.80
C GLN A 873 -11.74 6.67 -62.43
N ASN A 874 -12.43 5.60 -62.82
CA ASN A 874 -13.83 5.38 -62.44
C ASN A 874 -14.00 5.27 -60.92
N LYS A 875 -13.07 4.58 -60.23
CA LYS A 875 -13.11 4.48 -58.76
C LYS A 875 -12.84 5.84 -58.11
N LEU A 876 -11.86 6.62 -58.62
CA LEU A 876 -11.61 7.99 -58.16
C LEU A 876 -12.84 8.88 -58.30
N ASP A 877 -13.48 8.87 -59.47
CA ASP A 877 -14.68 9.67 -59.71
C ASP A 877 -15.81 9.28 -58.76
N GLY A 878 -16.01 7.97 -58.53
CA GLY A 878 -16.97 7.48 -57.54
C GLY A 878 -16.69 7.98 -56.11
N LEU A 879 -15.43 8.05 -55.70
CA LEU A 879 -15.05 8.60 -54.38
C LEU A 879 -15.35 10.10 -54.27
N MET A 880 -15.13 10.86 -55.34
CA MET A 880 -15.43 12.29 -55.36
C MET A 880 -16.92 12.57 -55.23
N GLU A 881 -17.77 11.72 -55.83
CA GLU A 881 -19.23 11.83 -55.66
C GLU A 881 -19.67 11.51 -54.22
N ILE A 882 -19.00 10.57 -53.55
CA ILE A 882 -19.24 10.31 -52.11
C ILE A 882 -18.83 11.52 -51.27
N TYR A 883 -17.67 12.14 -51.53
CA TYR A 883 -17.25 13.37 -50.85
C TYR A 883 -18.24 14.52 -51.05
N LYS A 884 -18.70 14.75 -52.28
CA LYS A 884 -19.73 15.75 -52.58
C LYS A 884 -21.02 15.49 -51.81
N ALA A 885 -21.48 14.24 -51.76
CA ALA A 885 -22.67 13.86 -51.01
C ALA A 885 -22.49 14.11 -49.50
N LEU A 886 -21.33 13.76 -48.94
CA LEU A 886 -21.01 14.00 -47.53
C LEU A 886 -20.96 15.50 -47.21
N PHE A 887 -20.29 16.32 -48.01
CA PHE A 887 -20.21 17.77 -47.79
C PHE A 887 -21.57 18.45 -47.95
N MET A 888 -22.39 18.00 -48.91
CA MET A 888 -23.76 18.48 -49.06
C MET A 888 -24.63 18.13 -47.85
N LEU A 889 -24.50 16.91 -47.33
CA LEU A 889 -25.17 16.48 -46.11
C LEU A 889 -24.78 17.38 -44.91
N LEU A 890 -23.47 17.57 -44.69
CA LEU A 890 -22.94 18.40 -43.59
C LEU A 890 -23.35 19.87 -43.74
N LYS A 891 -23.30 20.44 -44.95
CA LYS A 891 -23.77 21.81 -45.20
C LYS A 891 -25.25 21.98 -44.88
N THR A 892 -26.05 20.93 -45.10
CA THR A 892 -27.50 20.94 -44.83
C THR A 892 -27.82 20.76 -43.35
N THR A 893 -27.10 19.85 -42.66
CA THR A 893 -27.40 19.49 -41.27
C THR A 893 -26.64 20.34 -40.25
N GLN A 894 -25.46 20.85 -40.60
CA GLN A 894 -24.52 21.55 -39.71
C GLN A 894 -23.87 22.76 -40.43
N PRO A 895 -24.64 23.80 -40.82
CA PRO A 895 -24.16 24.89 -41.69
C PRO A 895 -23.04 25.76 -41.08
N ALA A 896 -22.91 25.80 -39.76
CA ALA A 896 -21.86 26.56 -39.06
C ALA A 896 -20.54 25.78 -38.89
N LEU A 897 -20.55 24.47 -39.13
CA LEU A 897 -19.43 23.57 -38.93
C LEU A 897 -18.35 23.81 -39.99
N GLN A 898 -17.10 23.94 -39.55
CA GLN A 898 -15.94 24.00 -40.45
C GLN A 898 -15.43 22.58 -40.68
N VAL A 899 -15.36 22.14 -41.93
CA VAL A 899 -14.89 20.79 -42.28
C VAL A 899 -13.46 20.89 -42.78
N ILE A 900 -12.56 20.07 -42.24
CA ILE A 900 -11.19 19.95 -42.73
C ILE A 900 -10.99 18.53 -43.25
N VAL A 901 -10.61 18.42 -44.51
CA VAL A 901 -10.29 17.16 -45.17
C VAL A 901 -8.86 17.23 -45.70
N HIS A 902 -8.13 16.12 -45.66
CA HIS A 902 -6.80 16.02 -46.25
C HIS A 902 -6.74 14.87 -47.25
N GLY A 903 -5.76 14.90 -48.14
CA GLY A 903 -5.35 13.69 -48.86
C GLY A 903 -4.11 13.06 -48.23
N TYR A 904 -3.34 12.29 -48.99
CA TYR A 904 -2.21 11.52 -48.45
C TYR A 904 -0.87 12.03 -49.00
N ASP A 905 0.19 11.82 -48.21
CA ASP A 905 1.58 12.00 -48.66
C ASP A 905 1.99 10.83 -49.57
N TYR A 906 3.17 10.89 -50.17
CA TYR A 906 3.63 9.89 -51.14
C TYR A 906 4.18 8.63 -50.44
N PRO A 907 3.54 7.45 -50.61
CA PRO A 907 4.07 6.19 -50.11
C PRO A 907 5.51 5.94 -50.55
N ILE A 908 6.31 5.38 -49.65
CA ILE A 908 7.73 5.06 -49.86
C ILE A 908 7.98 3.57 -49.66
N LYS A 909 9.24 3.10 -49.72
CA LYS A 909 9.61 1.68 -49.46
C LYS A 909 8.92 0.66 -50.42
N LEU A 910 8.59 1.09 -51.64
CA LEU A 910 7.88 0.33 -52.69
C LEU A 910 8.65 -0.88 -53.30
N ASN A 911 9.78 -1.27 -52.71
CA ASN A 911 10.73 -2.21 -53.33
C ASN A 911 10.73 -3.61 -52.70
N ASP A 912 9.95 -3.84 -51.65
CA ASP A 912 9.81 -5.17 -51.05
C ASP A 912 8.88 -6.04 -51.94
N PRO A 913 9.37 -7.16 -52.51
CA PRO A 913 8.59 -8.02 -53.39
C PRO A 913 7.63 -8.97 -52.65
N LYS A 914 7.75 -9.07 -51.32
CA LYS A 914 7.01 -10.03 -50.48
C LYS A 914 6.03 -9.33 -49.55
N HIS A 915 6.43 -8.21 -48.97
CA HIS A 915 5.64 -7.45 -48.00
C HIS A 915 5.41 -6.03 -48.52
N GLY A 916 4.20 -5.49 -48.34
CA GLY A 916 3.83 -4.18 -48.87
C GLY A 916 2.38 -4.14 -49.36
N TRP A 917 1.75 -2.99 -49.31
CA TRP A 917 0.40 -2.69 -49.77
C TRP A 917 0.34 -2.34 -51.25
N LEU A 918 1.42 -1.77 -51.81
CA LEU A 918 1.46 -1.24 -53.18
C LEU A 918 2.58 -1.87 -54.02
N GLY A 919 3.83 -1.73 -53.58
CA GLY A 919 5.03 -2.13 -54.32
C GLY A 919 5.02 -3.60 -54.73
N ARG A 920 4.57 -4.49 -53.84
CA ARG A 920 4.48 -5.93 -54.12
C ARG A 920 3.64 -6.24 -55.36
N TYR A 921 2.50 -5.56 -55.52
CA TYR A 921 1.58 -5.79 -56.64
C TYR A 921 2.12 -5.21 -57.95
N MET A 922 2.87 -4.12 -57.87
CA MET A 922 3.55 -3.53 -59.03
C MET A 922 4.67 -4.46 -59.54
N ILE A 923 5.45 -5.02 -58.61
CA ILE A 923 6.50 -6.00 -58.93
C ILE A 923 5.86 -7.27 -59.51
N GLU A 924 4.78 -7.76 -58.92
CA GLU A 924 4.01 -8.92 -59.41
C GLU A 924 3.52 -8.72 -60.85
N LYS A 925 3.05 -7.52 -61.19
CA LYS A 925 2.56 -7.16 -62.54
C LYS A 925 3.69 -6.83 -63.54
N GLY A 926 4.95 -6.93 -63.14
CA GLY A 926 6.11 -6.75 -64.02
C GLY A 926 6.67 -5.32 -64.10
N ILE A 927 6.28 -4.42 -63.20
CA ILE A 927 6.82 -3.06 -63.10
C ILE A 927 8.13 -3.11 -62.29
N ALA A 928 9.22 -3.51 -62.96
CA ALA A 928 10.49 -3.81 -62.31
C ALA A 928 11.34 -2.58 -61.95
N ASP A 929 11.19 -1.45 -62.64
CA ASP A 929 11.94 -0.22 -62.37
C ASP A 929 11.40 0.50 -61.11
N PRO A 930 12.22 0.72 -60.05
CA PRO A 930 11.83 1.50 -58.88
C PRO A 930 11.31 2.91 -59.21
N GLU A 931 11.84 3.55 -60.24
CA GLU A 931 11.46 4.90 -60.61
C GLU A 931 10.07 4.94 -61.25
N ASP A 932 9.76 3.98 -62.13
CA ASP A 932 8.40 3.79 -62.66
C ASP A 932 7.39 3.52 -61.53
N ARG A 933 7.77 2.74 -60.50
CA ARG A 933 6.91 2.51 -59.32
C ARG A 933 6.63 3.81 -58.58
N ARG A 934 7.68 4.57 -58.26
CA ARG A 934 7.59 5.86 -57.57
C ARG A 934 6.74 6.87 -58.33
N LEU A 935 6.95 7.00 -59.64
CA LEU A 935 6.20 7.93 -60.49
C LEU A 935 4.73 7.56 -60.62
N THR A 936 4.40 6.27 -60.70
CA THR A 936 3.01 5.80 -60.74
C THR A 936 2.28 6.13 -59.44
N ILE A 937 2.89 5.82 -58.29
CA ILE A 937 2.31 6.14 -56.97
C ILE A 937 2.16 7.65 -56.80
N ARG A 938 3.16 8.43 -57.20
CA ARG A 938 3.09 9.89 -57.21
C ARG A 938 1.91 10.40 -58.02
N TYR A 939 1.70 9.86 -59.22
CA TYR A 939 0.56 10.22 -60.07
C TYR A 939 -0.79 9.89 -59.43
N ILE A 940 -0.94 8.73 -58.79
CA ILE A 940 -2.16 8.34 -58.07
C ILE A 940 -2.46 9.34 -56.95
N MET A 941 -1.46 9.65 -56.12
CA MET A 941 -1.62 10.59 -55.02
C MET A 941 -1.94 12.00 -55.54
N ASP A 942 -1.24 12.46 -56.58
CA ASP A 942 -1.48 13.78 -57.17
C ASP A 942 -2.88 13.90 -57.78
N GLU A 943 -3.37 12.87 -58.47
CA GLU A 943 -4.73 12.87 -59.04
C GLU A 943 -5.82 12.81 -57.98
N PHE A 944 -5.64 11.99 -56.94
CA PHE A 944 -6.57 11.95 -55.80
C PHE A 944 -6.66 13.34 -55.13
N ASN A 945 -5.51 13.92 -54.78
CA ASN A 945 -5.44 15.23 -54.13
C ASN A 945 -6.03 16.33 -55.02
N ARG A 946 -5.71 16.34 -56.32
CA ARG A 946 -6.23 17.33 -57.28
C ARG A 946 -7.76 17.28 -57.36
N LYS A 947 -8.34 16.09 -57.55
CA LYS A 947 -9.79 15.93 -57.64
C LYS A 947 -10.49 16.30 -56.32
N LEU A 948 -9.91 15.94 -55.18
CA LEU A 948 -10.46 16.29 -53.87
C LEU A 948 -10.43 17.80 -53.62
N ILE A 949 -9.34 18.48 -54.00
CA ILE A 949 -9.25 19.96 -53.97
C ILE A 949 -10.39 20.58 -54.79
N ASP A 950 -10.65 20.06 -55.99
CA ASP A 950 -11.69 20.60 -56.87
C ASP A 950 -13.10 20.44 -56.24
N VAL A 951 -13.37 19.31 -55.58
CA VAL A 951 -14.62 19.13 -54.81
C VAL A 951 -14.71 20.12 -53.65
N CYS A 952 -13.64 20.32 -52.88
CA CYS A 952 -13.65 21.22 -51.71
C CYS A 952 -13.98 22.67 -52.10
N LYS A 953 -13.49 23.15 -53.26
CA LYS A 953 -13.78 24.51 -53.77
C LYS A 953 -15.26 24.79 -54.00
N GLU A 954 -16.10 23.75 -54.12
CA GLU A 954 -17.55 23.89 -54.30
C GLU A 954 -18.27 24.28 -52.98
N PHE A 955 -17.58 24.21 -51.83
CA PHE A 955 -18.17 24.41 -50.50
C PHE A 955 -17.34 25.43 -49.67
N GLU A 956 -17.95 26.55 -49.28
CA GLU A 956 -17.27 27.64 -48.56
C GLU A 956 -16.74 27.26 -47.17
N ASN A 957 -17.38 26.31 -46.49
CA ASN A 957 -17.03 25.86 -45.14
C ASN A 957 -16.18 24.57 -45.12
N VAL A 958 -15.66 24.14 -46.28
CA VAL A 958 -14.81 22.96 -46.42
C VAL A 958 -13.39 23.41 -46.80
N HIS A 959 -12.41 22.97 -46.02
CA HIS A 959 -11.02 23.34 -46.16
C HIS A 959 -10.19 22.09 -46.49
N TYR A 960 -9.49 22.14 -47.62
CA TYR A 960 -8.53 21.10 -47.96
C TYR A 960 -7.15 21.39 -47.35
N LEU A 961 -6.58 20.39 -46.69
CA LEU A 961 -5.22 20.43 -46.14
C LEU A 961 -4.27 19.58 -47.00
N ASP A 962 -3.32 20.24 -47.67
CA ASP A 962 -2.27 19.55 -48.42
C ASP A 962 -1.22 19.00 -47.47
N VAL A 963 -1.05 17.67 -47.46
CA VAL A 963 -0.09 16.98 -46.61
C VAL A 963 1.07 16.35 -47.38
N ARG A 964 1.22 16.65 -48.68
CA ARG A 964 2.28 16.09 -49.52
C ARG A 964 3.65 16.69 -49.22
N ASN A 965 4.68 15.86 -49.23
CA ASN A 965 6.07 16.17 -48.87
C ASN A 965 6.25 16.69 -47.43
N ILE A 966 5.42 16.25 -46.50
CA ILE A 966 5.56 16.58 -45.08
C ILE A 966 6.39 15.53 -44.36
N VAL A 967 6.16 14.26 -44.66
CA VAL A 967 6.77 13.13 -43.96
C VAL A 967 8.13 12.84 -44.57
N LEU A 968 9.20 13.06 -43.79
CA LEU A 968 10.56 13.01 -44.32
C LEU A 968 11.06 11.57 -44.48
N TYR A 969 11.65 11.30 -45.63
CA TYR A 969 12.40 10.07 -45.89
C TYR A 969 13.62 10.36 -46.75
N ASN A 970 14.80 10.02 -46.23
CA ASN A 970 16.06 10.13 -46.92
C ASN A 970 17.03 9.07 -46.39
N GLU A 971 17.29 8.06 -47.21
CA GLU A 971 18.17 6.94 -46.88
C GLU A 971 19.64 7.38 -46.71
N ALA A 972 20.10 8.37 -47.48
CA ALA A 972 21.48 8.87 -47.40
C ALA A 972 21.75 9.62 -46.09
N ASP A 973 20.76 10.36 -45.60
CA ASP A 973 20.84 11.15 -44.37
C ASP A 973 20.31 10.40 -43.13
N LYS A 974 19.94 9.12 -43.26
CA LYS A 974 19.32 8.29 -42.21
C LYS A 974 18.06 8.91 -41.58
N ILE A 975 17.27 9.62 -42.37
CA ILE A 975 15.99 10.20 -41.95
C ILE A 975 14.88 9.25 -42.39
N ASP A 976 14.12 8.71 -41.44
CA ASP A 976 12.97 7.84 -41.72
C ASP A 976 11.81 8.17 -40.77
N GLN A 977 10.86 8.97 -41.25
CA GLN A 977 9.63 9.31 -40.53
C GLN A 977 8.45 8.42 -40.92
N TRP A 978 8.71 7.27 -41.57
CA TRP A 978 7.70 6.32 -41.99
C TRP A 978 7.77 5.05 -41.17
N TYR A 979 6.64 4.65 -40.61
CA TYR A 979 6.51 3.38 -39.89
C TYR A 979 6.51 2.22 -40.89
N ASP A 980 5.70 2.34 -41.94
CA ASP A 980 5.60 1.34 -43.02
C ASP A 980 5.51 2.01 -44.41
N GLU A 981 4.99 1.31 -45.43
CA GLU A 981 4.91 1.80 -46.81
C GLU A 981 3.96 3.01 -46.96
N ILE A 982 2.88 3.06 -46.17
CA ILE A 982 1.77 4.02 -46.31
C ILE A 982 1.47 4.81 -45.02
N HIS A 983 2.01 4.40 -43.88
CA HIS A 983 1.83 5.05 -42.58
C HIS A 983 3.11 5.74 -42.10
N PRO A 984 3.03 7.03 -41.74
CA PRO A 984 4.05 7.71 -40.96
C PRO A 984 4.31 7.05 -39.59
N ASN A 985 5.48 7.29 -39.00
CA ASN A 985 5.72 7.02 -37.58
C ASN A 985 5.24 8.19 -36.71
N GLY A 986 5.43 8.12 -35.39
CA GLY A 986 4.93 9.16 -34.47
C GLY A 986 5.48 10.56 -34.76
N GLU A 987 6.73 10.68 -35.21
CA GLU A 987 7.29 11.98 -35.62
C GLU A 987 6.67 12.48 -36.91
N GLY A 988 6.48 11.60 -37.90
CA GLY A 988 5.83 11.94 -39.17
C GLY A 988 4.38 12.40 -39.00
N PHE A 989 3.59 11.69 -38.18
CA PHE A 989 2.23 12.10 -37.84
C PHE A 989 2.19 13.42 -37.06
N GLN A 990 3.16 13.67 -36.19
CA GLN A 990 3.28 14.97 -35.51
C GLN A 990 3.45 16.13 -36.50
N GLN A 991 4.26 15.98 -37.55
CA GLN A 991 4.45 17.01 -38.57
C GLN A 991 3.14 17.34 -39.29
N ILE A 992 2.34 16.31 -39.60
CA ILE A 992 1.02 16.49 -40.22
C ILE A 992 0.05 17.18 -39.24
N ALA A 993 0.00 16.74 -37.98
CA ALA A 993 -0.83 17.37 -36.95
C ALA A 993 -0.49 18.85 -36.75
N MET A 994 0.77 19.25 -36.88
CA MET A 994 1.16 20.66 -36.83
C MET A 994 0.53 21.51 -37.96
N ARG A 995 0.29 20.93 -39.15
CA ARG A 995 -0.42 21.63 -40.24
C ARG A 995 -1.89 21.83 -39.93
N PHE A 996 -2.54 20.84 -39.33
CA PHE A 996 -3.91 20.99 -38.82
C PHE A 996 -3.98 22.12 -37.78
N ILE A 997 -3.05 22.16 -36.83
CA ILE A 997 -3.01 23.22 -35.81
C ILE A 997 -2.85 24.60 -36.47
N GLN A 998 -1.94 24.73 -37.43
CA GLN A 998 -1.74 25.99 -38.17
C GLN A 998 -3.01 26.45 -38.90
N LEU A 999 -3.69 25.53 -39.60
CA LEU A 999 -4.93 25.85 -40.32
C LEU A 999 -6.06 26.24 -39.36
N ILE A 1000 -6.31 25.45 -38.32
CA ILE A 1000 -7.36 25.74 -37.32
C ILE A 1000 -7.09 27.07 -36.62
N SER A 1001 -5.84 27.35 -36.25
CA SER A 1001 -5.47 28.62 -35.60
C SER A 1001 -5.77 29.82 -36.51
N LYS A 1002 -5.41 29.72 -37.80
CA LYS A 1002 -5.72 30.75 -38.80
C LYS A 1002 -7.24 31.00 -38.92
N LEU A 1003 -8.03 29.93 -39.02
CA LEU A 1003 -9.49 30.03 -39.14
C LEU A 1003 -10.13 30.63 -37.88
N GLU A 1004 -9.62 30.31 -36.69
CA GLU A 1004 -10.09 30.91 -35.43
C GLU A 1004 -9.72 32.40 -35.30
N GLU A 1005 -8.56 32.81 -35.80
CA GLU A 1005 -8.18 34.23 -35.89
C GLU A 1005 -9.10 35.00 -36.84
N GLU A 1006 -9.37 34.46 -38.02
CA GLU A 1006 -10.30 35.07 -38.99
C GLU A 1006 -11.71 35.24 -38.40
N LYS A 1007 -12.23 34.23 -37.68
CA LYS A 1007 -13.51 34.33 -36.96
C LYS A 1007 -13.52 35.44 -35.91
N LYS A 1008 -12.40 35.64 -35.18
CA LYS A 1008 -12.28 36.71 -34.18
C LYS A 1008 -12.31 38.09 -34.83
N VAL A 1009 -11.65 38.26 -35.98
CA VAL A 1009 -11.66 39.53 -36.74
C VAL A 1009 -13.08 39.84 -37.23
N VAL A 1010 -13.75 38.89 -37.88
CA VAL A 1010 -15.13 39.07 -38.37
C VAL A 1010 -16.10 39.38 -37.23
N LYS A 1011 -15.94 38.72 -36.06
CA LYS A 1011 -16.76 39.00 -34.88
C LYS A 1011 -16.48 40.38 -34.29
N ALA A 1012 -15.24 40.86 -34.32
CA ALA A 1012 -14.89 42.21 -33.87
C ALA A 1012 -15.45 43.29 -34.82
N GLU A 1013 -15.44 43.04 -36.14
CA GLU A 1013 -16.02 43.92 -37.16
C GLU A 1013 -17.56 43.96 -37.13
N LEU A 1014 -18.22 42.88 -36.71
CA LEU A 1014 -19.69 42.82 -36.52
C LEU A 1014 -20.17 43.44 -35.20
N VAL A 1015 -19.27 43.61 -34.22
CA VAL A 1015 -19.55 44.23 -32.92
C VAL A 1015 -19.27 45.74 -32.93
N GLN A 1016 -18.44 46.22 -33.87
CA GLN A 1016 -18.30 47.63 -34.24
C GLN A 1016 -19.44 48.07 -35.16
#